data_AF-A0A534WI42-F1
#
_entry.id   AF-A0A534WI42-F1
#
_cell.length_a   1.000
_cell.length_b   1.000
_cell.length_c   1.000
_cell.angle_alpha   90.00
_cell.angle_beta   90.00
_cell.angle_gamma   90.00
#
_symmetry.space_group_name_H-M   'P 1'
#
loop_
_entity.id
_entity.type
_entity.pdbx_description
1 polymer ?
#
loop_
_entity_poly.entity_id
_entity_poly.type
_entity_poly.pdbx_seq_one_letter_code
_entity_poly.pdbx_strand_id
1 'polypeptide(L)'
;TNVGPPASITYVNGGSSTDPQLAPINTQYAAPLVALVRDGAGNPIPSTTVTYTAVPASGASCTVSNGTSSGASVSATTDSSGMSSVTATANATVGAFTVTASVSGVATSATFRLQNVSTGPAAVFIVSGNPQTTPTSAAFASPLVVVVADASGNSLPGVTVNFAAQTASSGATATLSAATAVTDTSGLASVTATANATGGVFTVTASVSGVSTPATFTLTNDGGETIQVQAGSPQTATVGTGFGSQLQALVLDGTGAAVPGAVVTFQAPTSGATTTLSGGSVCVPAAVGCMTATTNASGIGSVSATANSISGRYTVAASTPNAPTAASFDLTNQCTADSQCTGITPICDSSTRSCVACTTNTQCSTKNASQPWCDASGSCFACTADSQCSGSTPICSQATNSCATCTTDAQCGNKDPANPYCLPSGTCISGYTITSSAGAHGTVSPSGAQTVAPAGTLTISITPDAHYHVADVLVDGSSIGAVASHTFTNVSGNHTLAASFAIDQFAVTASSGPSGTLSCSSPVDYGQSSTCTLAPAAGYQVATLTDDLVDVTSQVVAGSYLVANVTAPRSIAATFIKSQGTSCVGDGECATGHCVDGSCCDTACNGQCQACDVAGSIGTCSTLASGTPHGSRAACASDGSACGGTCNGSSAVACAYPGVSTQCRAASCSSGVETVAAGCAGTGSCPALATQSCGAYACGAVACKTTCAADGDCASGNYCDSSHACVAKKAQTSACGGDHECAAGPCVDGFCCDRACGGQCEACDVAGSVGTCSATTGAPHGTRSVCASDGTVCGGRCDGVHSAACTYPGNSVSCRNASCVGGTATLAASCDGAGDCPALQTQTCAPFSCGPA
;
A
#
# COMPACT_ATOMS: atom_id res chain seq x y z
N THR A 1 30.14 -105.52 40.81
CA THR A 1 29.72 -106.57 39.86
C THR A 1 28.41 -106.14 39.22
N ASN A 2 28.27 -105.66 37.99
CA ASN A 2 29.10 -105.42 36.82
C ASN A 2 28.60 -104.06 36.30
N VAL A 3 29.28 -102.94 36.58
CA VAL A 3 28.90 -101.67 35.95
C VAL A 3 29.45 -101.72 34.53
N GLY A 4 28.60 -101.51 33.52
CA GLY A 4 29.02 -101.51 32.12
C GLY A 4 29.96 -100.34 31.81
N PRO A 5 30.56 -100.29 30.61
CA PRO A 5 31.31 -99.11 30.19
C PRO A 5 30.41 -97.85 30.21
N PRO A 6 30.98 -96.65 30.40
CA PRO A 6 30.25 -95.39 30.31
C PRO A 6 29.42 -95.31 29.02
N ALA A 7 28.12 -95.02 29.16
CA ALA A 7 27.20 -94.86 28.04
C ALA A 7 26.57 -93.46 27.98
N SER A 8 26.48 -92.76 29.11
CA SER A 8 25.94 -91.39 29.15
C SER A 8 26.60 -90.53 30.23
N ILE A 9 26.64 -89.22 29.96
CA ILE A 9 27.01 -88.19 30.92
C ILE A 9 25.99 -87.05 30.84
N THR A 10 25.44 -86.64 31.98
CA THR A 10 24.40 -85.61 32.07
C THR A 10 24.77 -84.53 33.08
N TYR A 11 24.40 -83.28 32.80
CA TYR A 11 24.58 -82.19 33.76
C TYR A 11 23.60 -82.33 34.93
N VAL A 12 24.01 -81.94 36.14
CA VAL A 12 23.20 -81.98 37.37
C VAL A 12 23.09 -80.59 38.02
N ASN A 13 24.17 -79.81 38.06
CA ASN A 13 24.22 -78.48 38.67
C ASN A 13 25.33 -77.62 38.03
N GLY A 14 25.23 -76.29 38.08
CA GLY A 14 26.31 -75.38 37.65
C GLY A 14 26.01 -74.47 36.45
N GLY A 15 24.75 -74.38 36.01
CA GLY A 15 24.28 -73.51 34.92
C GLY A 15 23.78 -74.27 33.70
N SER A 16 22.55 -73.97 33.24
CA SER A 16 21.86 -74.67 32.15
C SER A 16 21.72 -73.79 30.89
N SER A 17 21.15 -74.34 29.80
CA SER A 17 20.91 -73.55 28.58
C SER A 17 19.89 -72.43 28.73
N THR A 18 18.98 -72.53 29.69
CA THR A 18 17.92 -71.55 29.96
C THR A 18 18.21 -70.69 31.18
N ASP A 19 19.25 -71.02 31.95
CA ASP A 19 19.63 -70.32 33.18
C ASP A 19 21.16 -70.42 33.37
N PRO A 20 21.94 -69.54 32.72
CA PRO A 20 23.39 -69.55 32.83
C PRO A 20 23.83 -69.03 34.20
N GLN A 21 24.84 -69.66 34.78
CA GLN A 21 25.41 -69.17 36.04
C GLN A 21 26.16 -67.86 35.80
N LEU A 22 25.95 -66.84 36.64
CA LEU A 22 26.61 -65.53 36.56
C LEU A 22 27.68 -65.37 37.65
N ALA A 23 28.78 -64.72 37.31
CA ALA A 23 29.77 -64.26 38.28
C ALA A 23 30.43 -62.96 37.77
N PRO A 24 30.73 -61.99 38.64
CA PRO A 24 31.60 -60.88 38.28
C PRO A 24 32.95 -61.37 37.75
N ILE A 25 33.54 -60.65 36.80
CA ILE A 25 34.89 -60.97 36.29
C ILE A 25 35.89 -61.21 37.44
N ASN A 26 36.76 -62.21 37.28
CA ASN A 26 37.75 -62.64 38.30
C ASN A 26 37.18 -63.22 39.61
N THR A 27 35.88 -63.52 39.69
CA THR A 27 35.27 -64.13 40.89
C THR A 27 34.82 -65.57 40.65
N GLN A 28 34.71 -66.35 41.73
CA GLN A 28 34.25 -67.74 41.66
C GLN A 28 32.74 -67.79 41.45
N TYR A 29 32.29 -68.70 40.61
CA TYR A 29 30.88 -69.03 40.44
C TYR A 29 30.32 -69.67 41.72
N ALA A 30 29.11 -69.26 42.13
CA ALA A 30 28.52 -69.61 43.41
C ALA A 30 28.21 -71.11 43.57
N ALA A 31 27.87 -71.81 42.49
CA ALA A 31 27.54 -73.22 42.44
C ALA A 31 28.61 -74.03 41.66
N PRO A 32 29.01 -75.22 42.17
CA PRO A 32 29.94 -76.10 41.47
C PRO A 32 29.29 -76.72 40.21
N LEU A 33 30.12 -77.08 39.23
CA LEU A 33 29.71 -77.79 38.03
C LEU A 33 29.69 -79.28 38.34
N VAL A 34 28.52 -79.92 38.24
CA VAL A 34 28.31 -81.32 38.62
C VAL A 34 27.78 -82.12 37.44
N ALA A 35 28.47 -83.21 37.08
CA ALA A 35 28.07 -84.15 36.03
C ALA A 35 27.84 -85.56 36.60
N LEU A 36 26.84 -86.27 36.08
CA LEU A 36 26.51 -87.65 36.45
C LEU A 36 26.81 -88.60 35.29
N VAL A 37 27.58 -89.66 35.56
CA VAL A 37 27.95 -90.69 34.57
C VAL A 37 27.17 -91.98 34.83
N ARG A 38 26.58 -92.56 33.77
CA ARG A 38 25.84 -93.82 33.84
C ARG A 38 26.25 -94.81 32.75
N ASP A 39 26.10 -96.10 33.03
CA ASP A 39 26.27 -97.18 32.05
C ASP A 39 25.04 -97.34 31.14
N GLY A 40 25.09 -98.27 30.18
CA GLY A 40 24.00 -98.51 29.22
C GLY A 40 22.70 -99.03 29.83
N ALA A 41 22.73 -99.47 31.10
CA ALA A 41 21.56 -99.89 31.86
C ALA A 41 21.04 -98.77 32.80
N GLY A 42 21.68 -97.59 32.80
CA GLY A 42 21.29 -96.45 33.62
C GLY A 42 21.88 -96.45 35.04
N ASN A 43 22.81 -97.35 35.36
CA ASN A 43 23.44 -97.39 36.69
C ASN A 43 24.53 -96.33 36.81
N PRO A 44 24.65 -95.62 37.96
CA PRO A 44 25.74 -94.66 38.17
C PRO A 44 27.10 -95.36 38.20
N ILE A 45 28.11 -94.78 37.55
CA ILE A 45 29.46 -95.36 37.48
C ILE A 45 30.40 -94.61 38.44
N PRO A 46 30.85 -95.24 39.55
CA PRO A 46 31.81 -94.64 40.47
C PRO A 46 33.25 -94.72 39.95
N SER A 47 34.12 -93.88 40.51
CA SER A 47 35.57 -93.86 40.26
C SER A 47 35.98 -93.73 38.79
N THR A 48 35.12 -93.16 37.95
CA THR A 48 35.38 -92.90 36.54
C THR A 48 35.85 -91.47 36.35
N THR A 49 36.85 -91.26 35.50
CA THR A 49 37.42 -89.95 35.22
C THR A 49 36.53 -89.15 34.27
N VAL A 50 36.09 -87.98 34.71
CA VAL A 50 35.37 -86.98 33.91
C VAL A 50 36.29 -85.79 33.67
N THR A 51 36.46 -85.40 32.41
CA THR A 51 37.27 -84.23 32.02
C THR A 51 36.36 -83.04 31.72
N TYR A 52 36.55 -81.96 32.48
CA TYR A 52 35.88 -80.68 32.32
C TYR A 52 36.76 -79.74 31.52
N THR A 53 36.25 -79.19 30.42
CA THR A 53 36.98 -78.29 29.54
C THR A 53 36.17 -77.03 29.27
N ALA A 54 36.75 -75.86 29.55
CA ALA A 54 36.18 -74.56 29.24
C ALA A 54 36.43 -74.20 27.76
N VAL A 55 35.38 -73.78 27.04
CA VAL A 55 35.42 -73.45 25.60
C VAL A 55 34.66 -72.14 25.36
N PRO A 56 35.17 -71.19 24.54
CA PRO A 56 36.40 -71.24 23.73
C PRO A 56 37.69 -70.96 24.52
N ALA A 57 38.84 -71.34 23.95
CA ALA A 57 40.17 -71.11 24.53
C ALA A 57 40.60 -69.62 24.51
N SER A 58 39.84 -68.76 23.83
CA SER A 58 40.06 -67.31 23.72
C SER A 58 38.74 -66.54 23.93
N GLY A 59 38.76 -65.49 24.74
CA GLY A 59 37.57 -64.68 25.08
C GLY A 59 37.06 -64.95 26.50
N ALA A 60 35.76 -64.75 26.73
CA ALA A 60 35.13 -65.09 28.01
C ALA A 60 35.30 -66.58 28.29
N SER A 61 35.86 -66.91 29.45
CA SER A 61 36.17 -68.27 29.87
C SER A 61 36.28 -68.35 31.39
N CYS A 62 36.56 -69.54 31.91
CA CYS A 62 36.82 -69.76 33.33
C CYS A 62 38.03 -70.66 33.58
N THR A 63 38.63 -70.51 34.76
CA THR A 63 39.55 -71.51 35.30
C THR A 63 38.74 -72.53 36.09
N VAL A 64 38.82 -73.80 35.69
CA VAL A 64 38.17 -74.92 36.38
C VAL A 64 39.13 -75.50 37.42
N SER A 65 38.64 -75.92 38.59
CA SER A 65 39.43 -76.55 39.64
C SER A 65 38.71 -77.72 40.30
N ASN A 66 39.43 -78.83 40.50
CA ASN A 66 38.99 -79.99 41.28
C ASN A 66 39.51 -79.97 42.73
N GLY A 67 40.11 -78.86 43.17
CA GLY A 67 40.74 -78.71 44.49
C GLY A 67 42.22 -79.11 44.54
N THR A 68 42.69 -79.96 43.63
CA THR A 68 44.12 -80.37 43.54
C THR A 68 44.84 -79.88 42.28
N SER A 69 44.09 -79.52 41.24
CA SER A 69 44.60 -79.04 39.96
C SER A 69 43.63 -78.00 39.39
N SER A 70 44.17 -76.96 38.76
CA SER A 70 43.40 -75.86 38.18
C SER A 70 43.88 -75.50 36.78
N GLY A 71 42.96 -75.27 35.85
CA GLY A 71 43.29 -74.87 34.48
C GLY A 71 42.07 -74.81 33.57
N ALA A 72 42.30 -74.60 32.26
CA ALA A 72 41.23 -74.59 31.26
C ALA A 72 40.62 -75.98 30.99
N SER A 73 41.35 -77.05 31.34
CA SER A 73 40.88 -78.43 31.29
C SER A 73 41.35 -79.18 32.52
N VAL A 74 40.42 -79.73 33.31
CA VAL A 74 40.72 -80.45 34.57
C VAL A 74 39.85 -81.71 34.66
N SER A 75 40.44 -82.80 35.12
CA SER A 75 39.72 -84.07 35.32
C SER A 75 39.39 -84.29 36.79
N ALA A 76 38.18 -84.79 37.08
CA ALA A 76 37.75 -85.21 38.41
C ALA A 76 37.09 -86.60 38.33
N THR A 77 37.24 -87.42 39.36
CA THR A 77 36.63 -88.75 39.41
C THR A 77 35.20 -88.68 39.94
N THR A 78 34.36 -89.62 39.52
CA THR A 78 33.01 -89.77 40.07
C THR A 78 33.03 -90.43 41.45
N ASP A 79 32.13 -90.00 42.33
CA ASP A 79 31.90 -90.60 43.64
C ASP A 79 31.04 -91.88 43.56
N SER A 80 30.65 -92.44 44.71
CA SER A 80 29.81 -93.65 44.78
C SER A 80 28.42 -93.51 44.14
N SER A 81 27.95 -92.28 43.94
CA SER A 81 26.69 -91.95 43.28
C SER A 81 26.84 -91.67 41.78
N GLY A 82 28.06 -91.81 41.23
CA GLY A 82 28.37 -91.53 39.84
C GLY A 82 28.50 -90.05 39.52
N MET A 83 28.50 -89.17 40.53
CA MET A 83 28.61 -87.72 40.37
C MET A 83 30.07 -87.28 40.45
N SER A 84 30.46 -86.40 39.54
CA SER A 84 31.75 -85.71 39.55
C SER A 84 31.49 -84.21 39.68
N SER A 85 32.33 -83.48 40.41
CA SER A 85 32.17 -82.04 40.64
C SER A 85 33.47 -81.26 40.52
N VAL A 86 33.39 -80.06 39.95
CA VAL A 86 34.48 -79.07 39.92
C VAL A 86 33.94 -77.68 40.25
N THR A 87 34.81 -76.76 40.66
CA THR A 87 34.48 -75.33 40.78
C THR A 87 35.01 -74.56 39.57
N ALA A 88 34.43 -73.39 39.29
CA ALA A 88 34.84 -72.53 38.20
C ALA A 88 35.04 -71.08 38.68
N THR A 89 36.07 -70.41 38.17
CA THR A 89 36.35 -68.99 38.44
C THR A 89 36.35 -68.21 37.14
N ALA A 90 35.51 -67.18 37.05
CA ALA A 90 35.41 -66.27 35.91
C ALA A 90 36.77 -65.64 35.58
N ASN A 91 37.12 -65.56 34.29
CA ASN A 91 38.28 -64.78 33.87
C ASN A 91 37.94 -63.27 33.80
N ALA A 92 38.90 -62.47 33.35
CA ALA A 92 38.77 -61.01 33.25
C ALA A 92 37.92 -60.52 32.05
N THR A 93 37.29 -61.42 31.29
CA THR A 93 36.60 -61.07 30.04
C THR A 93 35.10 -61.34 30.16
N VAL A 94 34.30 -60.29 30.01
CA VAL A 94 32.83 -60.35 30.00
C VAL A 94 32.35 -61.16 28.81
N GLY A 95 31.33 -61.99 29.02
CA GLY A 95 30.70 -62.76 27.96
C GLY A 95 30.23 -64.13 28.44
N ALA A 96 29.38 -64.76 27.63
CA ALA A 96 28.88 -66.11 27.87
C ALA A 96 29.77 -67.15 27.19
N PHE A 97 29.95 -68.30 27.84
CA PHE A 97 30.77 -69.40 27.36
C PHE A 97 30.24 -70.72 27.94
N THR A 98 30.85 -71.84 27.55
CA THR A 98 30.43 -73.16 28.02
C THR A 98 31.58 -73.96 28.61
N VAL A 99 31.27 -74.74 29.64
CA VAL A 99 32.16 -75.81 30.13
C VAL A 99 31.55 -77.14 29.71
N THR A 100 32.35 -78.02 29.12
CA THR A 100 31.90 -79.36 28.73
C THR A 100 32.53 -80.39 29.65
N ALA A 101 31.72 -81.34 30.15
CA ALA A 101 32.19 -82.52 30.86
C ALA A 101 32.09 -83.74 29.94
N SER A 102 33.21 -84.42 29.77
CA SER A 102 33.35 -85.57 28.88
C SER A 102 33.91 -86.77 29.63
N VAL A 103 33.53 -87.97 29.20
CA VAL A 103 34.03 -89.24 29.73
C VAL A 103 34.40 -90.15 28.55
N SER A 104 35.52 -90.87 28.67
CA SER A 104 36.01 -91.74 27.60
C SER A 104 34.98 -92.81 27.23
N GLY A 105 34.76 -93.01 25.93
CA GLY A 105 33.78 -93.97 25.40
C GLY A 105 32.37 -93.40 25.16
N VAL A 106 32.07 -92.17 25.60
CA VAL A 106 30.78 -91.51 25.35
C VAL A 106 30.96 -90.34 24.40
N ALA A 107 30.22 -90.33 23.28
CA ALA A 107 30.36 -89.32 22.23
C ALA A 107 29.77 -87.95 22.60
N THR A 108 28.74 -87.91 23.46
CA THR A 108 28.04 -86.68 23.85
C THR A 108 28.50 -86.19 25.22
N SER A 109 29.02 -84.96 25.29
CA SER A 109 29.42 -84.30 26.53
C SER A 109 28.23 -83.67 27.26
N ALA A 110 28.30 -83.54 28.59
CA ALA A 110 27.41 -82.67 29.34
C ALA A 110 27.89 -81.23 29.25
N THR A 111 26.98 -80.27 29.03
CA THR A 111 27.33 -78.86 28.78
C THR A 111 26.75 -77.96 29.86
N PHE A 112 27.61 -77.16 30.49
CA PHE A 112 27.26 -76.10 31.44
C PHE A 112 27.38 -74.75 30.74
N ARG A 113 26.41 -73.84 30.93
CA ARG A 113 26.49 -72.46 30.41
C ARG A 113 26.78 -71.47 31.53
N LEU A 114 27.80 -70.65 31.33
CA LEU A 114 28.31 -69.69 32.30
C LEU A 114 28.46 -68.31 31.62
N GLN A 115 28.37 -67.23 32.40
CA GLN A 115 28.60 -65.87 31.92
C GLN A 115 29.34 -65.00 32.94
N ASN A 116 30.33 -64.25 32.46
CA ASN A 116 31.09 -63.27 33.24
C ASN A 116 30.41 -61.89 33.13
N VAL A 117 30.13 -61.20 34.25
CA VAL A 117 29.46 -59.86 34.31
C VAL A 117 30.34 -58.77 34.98
N SER A 118 29.97 -57.49 34.89
CA SER A 118 30.82 -56.35 35.28
C SER A 118 30.60 -55.73 36.67
N THR A 119 29.44 -55.86 37.35
CA THR A 119 29.17 -55.18 38.65
C THR A 119 28.31 -56.01 39.63
N GLY A 120 28.54 -55.85 40.94
CA GLY A 120 27.80 -56.52 42.04
C GLY A 120 26.75 -55.64 42.75
N PRO A 121 26.19 -56.06 43.91
CA PRO A 121 25.15 -55.31 44.64
C PRO A 121 25.59 -53.93 45.13
N ALA A 122 24.72 -52.91 44.99
CA ALA A 122 24.99 -51.53 45.42
C ALA A 122 23.94 -50.96 46.37
N ALA A 123 22.68 -51.42 46.32
CA ALA A 123 21.62 -50.95 47.21
C ALA A 123 20.59 -52.04 47.54
N VAL A 124 19.92 -51.88 48.68
CA VAL A 124 18.77 -52.70 49.11
C VAL A 124 17.61 -51.78 49.50
N PHE A 125 16.43 -52.02 48.93
CA PHE A 125 15.25 -51.16 49.14
C PHE A 125 14.07 -51.96 49.66
N ILE A 126 13.28 -51.35 50.55
CA ILE A 126 12.03 -51.95 51.03
C ILE A 126 10.97 -51.87 49.93
N VAL A 127 10.30 -53.00 49.70
CA VAL A 127 9.21 -53.13 48.72
C VAL A 127 7.85 -53.21 49.44
N SER A 128 7.75 -53.94 50.55
CA SER A 128 6.50 -54.06 51.32
C SER A 128 6.73 -54.49 52.77
N GLY A 129 5.70 -54.35 53.60
CA GLY A 129 5.73 -54.84 55.00
C GLY A 129 6.32 -53.85 56.00
N ASN A 130 6.37 -52.56 55.64
CA ASN A 130 6.84 -51.48 56.51
C ASN A 130 5.90 -50.25 56.45
N PRO A 131 5.49 -49.67 57.59
CA PRO A 131 5.46 -50.22 58.95
C PRO A 131 4.25 -51.15 59.18
N GLN A 132 4.25 -51.96 60.24
CA GLN A 132 3.11 -52.84 60.58
C GLN A 132 2.89 -52.97 62.08
N THR A 133 1.63 -53.20 62.48
CA THR A 133 1.22 -53.47 63.86
C THR A 133 0.40 -54.75 63.92
N THR A 134 0.59 -55.56 64.96
CA THR A 134 -0.22 -56.76 65.23
C THR A 134 -0.30 -57.00 66.73
N PRO A 135 -1.33 -57.65 67.28
CA PRO A 135 -1.38 -58.03 68.70
C PRO A 135 -0.16 -58.86 69.11
N THR A 136 0.22 -58.79 70.39
CA THR A 136 1.28 -59.63 70.94
C THR A 136 1.02 -61.11 70.63
N SER A 137 2.08 -61.85 70.29
CA SER A 137 2.03 -63.25 69.86
C SER A 137 1.30 -63.54 68.53
N ALA A 138 0.87 -62.52 67.78
CA ALA A 138 0.23 -62.69 66.46
C ALA A 138 1.22 -62.49 65.29
N ALA A 139 0.87 -63.05 64.12
CA ALA A 139 1.63 -62.84 62.89
C ALA A 139 1.41 -61.41 62.36
N PHE A 140 2.45 -60.81 61.76
CA PHE A 140 2.30 -59.57 61.00
C PHE A 140 1.63 -59.88 59.65
N ALA A 141 0.69 -59.02 59.24
CA ALA A 141 -0.21 -59.30 58.11
C ALA A 141 0.50 -59.35 56.75
N SER A 142 1.57 -58.56 56.56
CA SER A 142 2.32 -58.47 55.31
C SER A 142 3.75 -59.00 55.46
N PRO A 143 4.28 -59.71 54.45
CA PRO A 143 5.68 -60.12 54.46
C PRO A 143 6.61 -58.90 54.34
N LEU A 144 7.80 -59.02 54.94
CA LEU A 144 8.89 -58.07 54.83
C LEU A 144 9.62 -58.36 53.52
N VAL A 145 9.49 -57.47 52.53
CA VAL A 145 10.06 -57.69 51.18
C VAL A 145 11.07 -56.58 50.87
N VAL A 146 12.22 -56.97 50.32
CA VAL A 146 13.21 -56.04 49.75
C VAL A 146 13.56 -56.39 48.31
N VAL A 147 14.04 -55.40 47.56
CA VAL A 147 14.69 -55.58 46.25
C VAL A 147 16.18 -55.22 46.37
N VAL A 148 17.04 -56.00 45.72
CA VAL A 148 18.48 -55.71 45.62
C VAL A 148 18.82 -55.19 44.23
N ALA A 149 19.53 -54.07 44.16
CA ALA A 149 19.92 -53.44 42.90
C ALA A 149 21.43 -53.21 42.78
N ASP A 150 21.95 -53.21 41.55
CA ASP A 150 23.31 -52.76 41.23
C ASP A 150 23.41 -51.21 41.17
N ALA A 151 24.62 -50.70 40.92
CA ALA A 151 24.88 -49.26 40.84
C ALA A 151 24.19 -48.58 39.63
N SER A 152 23.71 -49.37 38.67
CA SER A 152 22.95 -48.91 37.50
C SER A 152 21.43 -49.02 37.70
N GLY A 153 20.98 -49.49 38.86
CA GLY A 153 19.56 -49.62 39.21
C GLY A 153 18.90 -50.91 38.75
N ASN A 154 19.65 -51.90 38.24
CA ASN A 154 19.09 -53.18 37.81
C ASN A 154 18.88 -54.11 39.00
N SER A 155 17.75 -54.82 39.02
CA SER A 155 17.45 -55.83 40.02
C SER A 155 18.36 -57.06 39.88
N LEU A 156 18.95 -57.51 40.99
CA LEU A 156 19.92 -58.61 41.01
C LEU A 156 19.30 -59.90 41.55
N PRO A 157 19.09 -60.95 40.72
CA PRO A 157 18.68 -62.27 41.18
C PRO A 157 19.83 -63.04 41.84
N GLY A 158 19.51 -63.98 42.74
CA GLY A 158 20.49 -64.88 43.36
C GLY A 158 21.34 -64.26 44.48
N VAL A 159 21.02 -63.05 44.94
CA VAL A 159 21.72 -62.35 46.02
C VAL A 159 21.12 -62.73 47.38
N THR A 160 21.96 -63.12 48.35
CA THR A 160 21.52 -63.41 49.71
C THR A 160 21.31 -62.12 50.52
N VAL A 161 20.10 -61.95 51.04
CA VAL A 161 19.71 -60.90 52.00
C VAL A 161 19.63 -61.50 53.40
N ASN A 162 20.26 -60.86 54.38
CA ASN A 162 20.22 -61.24 55.79
C ASN A 162 19.22 -60.38 56.56
N PHE A 163 18.22 -61.01 57.19
CA PHE A 163 17.19 -60.35 57.99
C PHE A 163 17.46 -60.54 59.48
N ALA A 164 17.41 -59.46 60.27
CA ALA A 164 17.64 -59.51 61.70
C ALA A 164 16.64 -58.64 62.48
N ALA A 165 15.83 -59.28 63.33
CA ALA A 165 14.95 -58.59 64.27
C ALA A 165 15.75 -58.08 65.47
N GLN A 166 15.66 -56.79 65.76
CA GLN A 166 16.27 -56.14 66.91
C GLN A 166 15.33 -56.21 68.11
N THR A 167 15.89 -56.52 69.28
CA THR A 167 15.10 -56.48 70.53
C THR A 167 15.09 -55.05 71.05
N ALA A 168 13.90 -54.45 71.14
CA ALA A 168 13.73 -53.12 71.70
C ALA A 168 14.08 -53.09 73.20
N SER A 169 14.30 -51.89 73.75
CA SER A 169 14.47 -51.70 75.20
C SER A 169 13.26 -52.17 76.02
N SER A 170 12.06 -52.21 75.42
CA SER A 170 10.86 -52.78 76.03
C SER A 170 10.85 -54.32 76.08
N GLY A 171 11.77 -54.99 75.37
CA GLY A 171 11.75 -56.43 75.14
C GLY A 171 10.91 -56.88 73.93
N ALA A 172 10.26 -55.96 73.22
CA ALA A 172 9.55 -56.27 71.98
C ALA A 172 10.51 -56.74 70.89
N THR A 173 10.15 -57.83 70.21
CA THR A 173 10.85 -58.35 69.04
C THR A 173 9.90 -59.24 68.22
N ALA A 174 10.37 -59.82 67.13
CA ALA A 174 9.65 -60.84 66.37
C ALA A 174 10.52 -62.05 66.07
N THR A 175 9.85 -63.19 65.93
CA THR A 175 10.44 -64.38 65.30
C THR A 175 10.23 -64.31 63.79
N LEU A 176 11.32 -64.40 63.03
CA LEU A 176 11.30 -64.38 61.57
C LEU A 176 11.16 -65.80 61.02
N SER A 177 10.52 -65.95 59.86
CA SER A 177 10.40 -67.26 59.18
C SER A 177 11.75 -67.84 58.74
N ALA A 178 12.74 -66.98 58.49
CA ALA A 178 14.12 -67.33 58.18
C ALA A 178 15.07 -66.17 58.52
N ALA A 179 16.33 -66.46 58.80
CA ALA A 179 17.38 -65.45 59.01
C ALA A 179 17.93 -64.88 57.70
N THR A 180 17.78 -65.61 56.58
CA THR A 180 18.23 -65.18 55.26
C THR A 180 17.18 -65.53 54.20
N ALA A 181 17.14 -64.76 53.10
CA ALA A 181 16.39 -65.07 51.90
C ALA A 181 17.21 -64.69 50.66
N VAL A 182 17.06 -65.44 49.57
CA VAL A 182 17.76 -65.19 48.30
C VAL A 182 16.82 -64.46 47.35
N THR A 183 17.34 -63.48 46.61
CA THR A 183 16.54 -62.73 45.64
C THR A 183 16.09 -63.61 44.47
N ASP A 184 14.81 -63.51 44.11
CA ASP A 184 14.22 -64.21 42.96
C ASP A 184 14.62 -63.58 41.61
N THR A 185 14.02 -64.05 40.51
CA THR A 185 14.28 -63.53 39.15
C THR A 185 13.96 -62.04 38.96
N SER A 186 13.16 -61.46 39.86
CA SER A 186 12.83 -60.03 39.90
C SER A 186 13.68 -59.25 40.90
N GLY A 187 14.68 -59.89 41.51
CA GLY A 187 15.57 -59.31 42.50
C GLY A 187 14.95 -59.15 43.89
N LEU A 188 13.83 -59.83 44.18
CA LEU A 188 13.08 -59.69 45.43
C LEU A 188 13.41 -60.80 46.44
N ALA A 189 13.61 -60.42 47.71
CA ALA A 189 13.76 -61.35 48.84
C ALA A 189 12.72 -61.05 49.92
N SER A 190 12.17 -62.09 50.55
CA SER A 190 11.06 -61.96 51.50
C SER A 190 11.15 -62.88 52.72
N VAL A 191 10.72 -62.38 53.88
CA VAL A 191 10.47 -63.16 55.11
C VAL A 191 9.16 -62.72 55.77
N THR A 192 8.53 -63.57 56.58
CA THR A 192 7.41 -63.19 57.46
C THR A 192 7.87 -63.03 58.90
N ALA A 193 7.12 -62.29 59.70
CA ALA A 193 7.42 -62.04 61.11
C ALA A 193 6.22 -62.36 62.01
N THR A 194 6.49 -62.88 63.21
CA THR A 194 5.49 -63.10 64.26
C THR A 194 5.91 -62.37 65.53
N ALA A 195 5.02 -61.53 66.05
CA ALA A 195 5.22 -60.76 67.28
C ALA A 195 5.53 -61.69 68.47
N ASN A 196 6.38 -61.24 69.40
CA ASN A 196 6.51 -61.91 70.69
C ASN A 196 5.38 -61.47 71.67
N ALA A 197 5.39 -62.02 72.88
CA ALA A 197 4.39 -61.71 73.92
C ALA A 197 4.58 -60.33 74.58
N THR A 198 5.57 -59.54 74.14
CA THR A 198 5.91 -58.25 74.74
C THR A 198 5.52 -57.13 73.80
N GLY A 199 4.68 -56.21 74.29
CA GLY A 199 4.30 -55.05 73.51
C GLY A 199 5.47 -54.10 73.26
N GLY A 200 5.40 -53.37 72.16
CA GLY A 200 6.30 -52.27 71.84
C GLY A 200 6.71 -52.21 70.39
N VAL A 201 7.39 -51.12 70.04
CA VAL A 201 7.94 -50.88 68.69
C VAL A 201 9.39 -51.40 68.63
N PHE A 202 9.71 -52.14 67.58
CA PHE A 202 11.05 -52.67 67.32
C PHE A 202 11.36 -52.62 65.81
N THR A 203 12.59 -52.95 65.43
CA THR A 203 13.01 -52.91 64.02
C THR A 203 13.50 -54.26 63.52
N VAL A 204 13.34 -54.50 62.22
CA VAL A 204 13.98 -55.61 61.51
C VAL A 204 14.88 -55.01 60.42
N THR A 205 16.14 -55.41 60.35
CA THR A 205 17.06 -54.94 59.31
C THR A 205 17.22 -56.00 58.22
N ALA A 206 17.35 -55.58 56.97
CA ALA A 206 17.70 -56.40 55.81
C ALA A 206 19.02 -55.89 55.22
N SER A 207 20.08 -56.69 55.36
CA SER A 207 21.43 -56.34 54.93
C SER A 207 21.92 -57.26 53.80
N VAL A 208 22.74 -56.68 52.92
CA VAL A 208 23.38 -57.38 51.79
C VAL A 208 24.88 -57.13 51.86
N SER A 209 25.68 -58.18 51.66
CA SER A 209 27.15 -58.04 51.63
C SER A 209 27.57 -57.08 50.51
N GLY A 210 28.42 -56.10 50.85
CA GLY A 210 28.87 -55.06 49.92
C GLY A 210 28.00 -53.79 49.88
N VAL A 211 26.84 -53.76 50.56
CA VAL A 211 25.97 -52.57 50.68
C VAL A 211 26.14 -51.95 52.08
N SER A 212 26.48 -50.66 52.15
CA SER A 212 26.80 -49.99 53.42
C SER A 212 25.57 -49.64 54.27
N THR A 213 24.41 -49.43 53.65
CA THR A 213 23.16 -49.04 54.31
C THR A 213 22.11 -50.15 54.22
N PRO A 214 21.74 -50.83 55.33
CA PRO A 214 20.68 -51.83 55.31
C PRO A 214 19.28 -51.19 55.22
N ALA A 215 18.33 -51.93 54.67
CA ALA A 215 16.92 -51.57 54.73
C ALA A 215 16.36 -51.85 56.14
N THR A 216 15.55 -50.94 56.71
CA THR A 216 15.04 -51.07 58.09
C THR A 216 13.52 -51.01 58.14
N PHE A 217 12.89 -52.10 58.59
CA PHE A 217 11.46 -52.22 58.84
C PHE A 217 11.15 -51.82 60.29
N THR A 218 10.08 -51.07 60.51
CA THR A 218 9.56 -50.70 61.82
C THR A 218 8.26 -51.47 62.09
N LEU A 219 8.24 -52.27 63.15
CA LEU A 219 7.13 -53.15 63.50
C LEU A 219 6.68 -52.89 64.94
N THR A 220 5.40 -53.14 65.23
CA THR A 220 4.79 -52.91 66.54
C THR A 220 4.03 -54.14 67.02
N ASN A 221 4.38 -54.62 68.21
CA ASN A 221 3.60 -55.60 68.95
C ASN A 221 2.61 -54.83 69.84
N ASP A 222 1.31 -54.95 69.58
CA ASP A 222 0.25 -54.30 70.34
C ASP A 222 -0.13 -55.16 71.56
N GLY A 223 0.16 -54.66 72.77
CA GLY A 223 -0.15 -55.37 74.02
C GLY A 223 -1.60 -55.20 74.48
N GLY A 224 -2.42 -54.42 73.76
CA GLY A 224 -3.83 -54.20 74.07
C GLY A 224 -4.09 -53.24 75.23
N GLU A 225 -3.07 -52.58 75.77
CA GLU A 225 -3.23 -51.48 76.73
C GLU A 225 -3.38 -50.13 76.01
N THR A 226 -4.00 -49.17 76.68
CA THR A 226 -4.01 -47.77 76.28
C THR A 226 -3.40 -46.93 77.40
N ILE A 227 -2.68 -45.87 77.02
CA ILE A 227 -2.11 -44.90 77.95
C ILE A 227 -2.62 -43.52 77.59
N GLN A 228 -3.12 -42.79 78.59
CA GLN A 228 -3.67 -41.44 78.41
C GLN A 228 -3.20 -40.51 79.53
N VAL A 229 -3.26 -39.20 79.29
CA VAL A 229 -2.97 -38.20 80.32
C VAL A 229 -4.11 -38.15 81.32
N GLN A 230 -3.81 -38.43 82.59
CA GLN A 230 -4.75 -38.27 83.70
C GLN A 230 -4.76 -36.83 84.23
N ALA A 231 -3.57 -36.25 84.45
CA ALA A 231 -3.40 -34.91 85.00
C ALA A 231 -1.98 -34.38 84.74
N GLY A 232 -1.77 -33.08 84.91
CA GLY A 232 -0.45 -32.47 84.76
C GLY A 232 -0.09 -32.07 83.32
N SER A 233 -1.06 -31.91 82.44
CA SER A 233 -0.89 -31.28 81.14
C SER A 233 -2.15 -30.48 80.76
N PRO A 234 -2.03 -29.31 80.10
CA PRO A 234 -0.79 -28.56 79.86
C PRO A 234 -0.28 -27.84 81.12
N GLN A 235 1.03 -27.58 81.22
CA GLN A 235 1.60 -26.79 82.32
C GLN A 235 2.70 -25.83 81.88
N THR A 236 2.86 -24.74 82.61
CA THR A 236 3.93 -23.74 82.42
C THR A 236 4.72 -23.57 83.70
N ALA A 237 6.05 -23.45 83.60
CA ALA A 237 6.93 -23.12 84.72
C ALA A 237 7.99 -22.11 84.26
N THR A 238 8.44 -21.25 85.16
CA THR A 238 9.62 -20.40 84.89
C THR A 238 10.86 -21.31 84.77
N VAL A 239 11.77 -21.00 83.84
CA VAL A 239 13.03 -21.75 83.70
C VAL A 239 13.73 -21.95 85.05
N GLY A 240 14.21 -23.16 85.31
CA GLY A 240 14.83 -23.57 86.58
C GLY A 240 13.86 -23.88 87.73
N THR A 241 12.55 -23.75 87.55
CA THR A 241 11.54 -24.02 88.60
C THR A 241 10.72 -25.28 88.32
N GLY A 242 10.14 -25.86 89.37
CA GLY A 242 9.28 -27.05 89.29
C GLY A 242 7.92 -26.74 88.63
N PHE A 243 7.41 -27.67 87.83
CA PHE A 243 6.01 -27.63 87.38
C PHE A 243 5.06 -27.91 88.54
N GLY A 244 3.93 -27.19 88.58
CA GLY A 244 3.04 -27.15 89.74
C GLY A 244 2.27 -28.45 90.02
N SER A 245 2.10 -29.32 89.02
CA SER A 245 1.46 -30.63 89.15
C SER A 245 2.37 -31.74 88.63
N GLN A 246 2.28 -32.93 89.23
CA GLN A 246 2.92 -34.12 88.69
C GLN A 246 2.32 -34.52 87.34
N LEU A 247 3.15 -35.08 86.45
CA LEU A 247 2.73 -35.68 85.20
C LEU A 247 2.14 -37.06 85.50
N GLN A 248 0.81 -37.20 85.37
CA GLN A 248 0.10 -38.43 85.69
C GLN A 248 -0.42 -39.09 84.41
N ALA A 249 0.04 -40.31 84.15
CA ALA A 249 -0.42 -41.13 83.02
C ALA A 249 -1.28 -42.29 83.54
N LEU A 250 -2.49 -42.43 82.99
CA LEU A 250 -3.41 -43.53 83.27
C LEU A 250 -3.24 -44.63 82.22
N VAL A 251 -2.98 -45.85 82.67
CA VAL A 251 -2.93 -47.06 81.85
C VAL A 251 -4.21 -47.87 82.04
N LEU A 252 -4.89 -48.16 80.94
CA LEU A 252 -6.07 -49.02 80.89
C LEU A 252 -5.79 -50.26 80.04
N ASP A 253 -6.39 -51.39 80.39
CA ASP A 253 -6.37 -52.58 79.54
C ASP A 253 -7.38 -52.46 78.37
N GLY A 254 -7.43 -53.49 77.52
CA GLY A 254 -8.33 -53.53 76.36
C GLY A 254 -9.82 -53.60 76.71
N THR A 255 -10.16 -53.78 77.99
CA THR A 255 -11.54 -53.71 78.49
C THR A 255 -11.89 -52.32 79.06
N GLY A 256 -10.90 -51.43 79.15
CA GLY A 256 -11.01 -50.11 79.76
C GLY A 256 -10.82 -50.10 81.28
N ALA A 257 -10.38 -51.21 81.89
CA ALA A 257 -10.07 -51.27 83.32
C ALA A 257 -8.65 -50.77 83.60
N ALA A 258 -8.46 -50.12 84.75
CA ALA A 258 -7.14 -49.65 85.17
C ALA A 258 -6.17 -50.81 85.38
N VAL A 259 -4.91 -50.64 84.95
CA VAL A 259 -3.85 -51.67 85.07
C VAL A 259 -2.90 -51.29 86.21
N PRO A 260 -2.98 -51.90 87.40
CA PRO A 260 -2.00 -51.70 88.47
C PRO A 260 -0.68 -52.40 88.16
N GLY A 261 0.45 -51.82 88.56
CA GLY A 261 1.78 -52.43 88.40
C GLY A 261 2.40 -52.27 87.01
N ALA A 262 1.73 -51.65 86.04
CA ALA A 262 2.28 -51.32 84.73
C ALA A 262 3.43 -50.31 84.87
N VAL A 263 4.47 -50.45 84.05
CA VAL A 263 5.63 -49.54 84.06
C VAL A 263 5.42 -48.47 83.00
N VAL A 264 5.28 -47.22 83.43
CA VAL A 264 5.20 -46.06 82.56
C VAL A 264 6.58 -45.42 82.44
N THR A 265 7.10 -45.33 81.22
CA THR A 265 8.33 -44.61 80.88
C THR A 265 8.01 -43.21 80.39
N PHE A 266 8.44 -42.21 81.14
CA PHE A 266 8.41 -40.80 80.78
C PHE A 266 9.73 -40.38 80.15
N GLN A 267 9.67 -39.81 78.96
CA GLN A 267 10.82 -39.36 78.18
C GLN A 267 10.67 -37.87 77.85
N ALA A 268 11.53 -37.05 78.44
CA ALA A 268 11.70 -35.65 78.09
C ALA A 268 12.67 -35.50 76.89
N PRO A 269 12.59 -34.41 76.12
CA PRO A 269 13.53 -34.14 75.02
C PRO A 269 14.98 -34.04 75.53
N THR A 270 15.94 -34.42 74.69
CA THR A 270 17.38 -34.44 75.05
C THR A 270 18.10 -33.12 74.74
N SER A 271 17.48 -32.20 74.00
CA SER A 271 18.02 -30.89 73.65
C SER A 271 16.93 -29.82 73.62
N GLY A 272 17.33 -28.54 73.65
CA GLY A 272 16.40 -27.42 73.68
C GLY A 272 15.68 -27.25 75.02
N ALA A 273 14.46 -26.70 74.98
CA ALA A 273 13.59 -26.64 76.15
C ALA A 273 13.23 -28.07 76.57
N THR A 274 13.55 -28.42 77.81
CA THR A 274 13.26 -29.75 78.37
C THR A 274 13.07 -29.65 79.88
N THR A 275 12.81 -30.79 80.51
CA THR A 275 12.64 -30.91 81.95
C THR A 275 13.54 -31.99 82.54
N THR A 276 13.99 -31.75 83.78
CA THR A 276 14.54 -32.79 84.63
C THR A 276 13.39 -33.51 85.34
N LEU A 277 13.24 -34.82 85.06
CA LEU A 277 12.23 -35.67 85.70
C LEU A 277 12.72 -36.20 87.06
N SER A 278 11.82 -36.31 88.03
CA SER A 278 12.09 -36.83 89.38
C SER A 278 10.87 -37.56 89.97
N GLY A 279 11.06 -38.31 91.06
CA GLY A 279 9.96 -39.02 91.74
C GLY A 279 9.66 -40.43 91.21
N GLY A 280 10.42 -40.92 90.23
CA GLY A 280 10.38 -42.29 89.71
C GLY A 280 11.76 -42.98 89.75
N SER A 281 11.90 -44.10 89.04
CA SER A 281 13.17 -44.83 88.87
C SER A 281 13.84 -44.49 87.55
N VAL A 282 15.17 -44.37 87.54
CA VAL A 282 15.93 -44.12 86.31
C VAL A 282 15.71 -45.27 85.33
N CYS A 283 15.57 -44.96 84.04
CA CYS A 283 15.42 -45.98 83.00
C CYS A 283 16.63 -46.93 82.93
N VAL A 284 16.38 -48.18 82.55
CA VAL A 284 17.43 -49.18 82.33
C VAL A 284 17.29 -49.72 80.91
N PRO A 285 18.30 -49.54 80.02
CA PRO A 285 19.55 -48.79 80.24
C PRO A 285 19.32 -47.29 80.48
N ALA A 286 20.25 -46.64 81.19
CA ALA A 286 20.16 -45.23 81.53
C ALA A 286 20.11 -44.36 80.27
N ALA A 287 19.03 -43.59 80.11
CA ALA A 287 18.82 -42.66 79.01
C ALA A 287 18.57 -41.25 79.56
N VAL A 288 19.13 -40.24 78.89
CA VAL A 288 18.98 -38.83 79.29
C VAL A 288 17.52 -38.41 79.16
N GLY A 289 16.99 -37.72 80.19
CA GLY A 289 15.60 -37.27 80.21
C GLY A 289 14.57 -38.40 80.42
N CYS A 290 15.02 -39.61 80.77
CA CYS A 290 14.16 -40.78 80.93
C CYS A 290 13.94 -41.12 82.41
N MET A 291 12.68 -41.32 82.79
CA MET A 291 12.30 -41.81 84.11
C MET A 291 11.09 -42.74 84.03
N THR A 292 11.08 -43.78 84.84
CA THR A 292 9.98 -44.75 84.92
C THR A 292 9.19 -44.60 86.22
N ALA A 293 7.88 -44.84 86.17
CA ALA A 293 7.00 -44.92 87.34
C ALA A 293 6.06 -46.12 87.19
N THR A 294 5.80 -46.84 88.29
CA THR A 294 4.86 -47.95 88.32
C THR A 294 3.45 -47.43 88.62
N THR A 295 2.44 -47.92 87.90
CA THR A 295 1.05 -47.51 88.12
C THR A 295 0.52 -48.01 89.47
N ASN A 296 -0.24 -47.14 90.15
CA ASN A 296 -0.93 -47.50 91.39
C ASN A 296 -2.20 -48.35 91.14
N ALA A 297 -2.98 -48.62 92.19
CA ALA A 297 -4.23 -49.39 92.09
C ALA A 297 -5.28 -48.77 91.14
N SER A 298 -5.18 -47.48 90.84
CA SER A 298 -6.03 -46.78 89.88
C SER A 298 -5.42 -46.72 88.47
N GLY A 299 -4.32 -47.44 88.21
CA GLY A 299 -3.66 -47.45 86.91
C GLY A 299 -2.84 -46.19 86.61
N ILE A 300 -2.54 -45.36 87.62
CA ILE A 300 -1.85 -44.07 87.41
C ILE A 300 -0.37 -44.18 87.78
N GLY A 301 0.51 -43.88 86.83
CA GLY A 301 1.95 -43.66 87.03
C GLY A 301 2.26 -42.16 87.04
N SER A 302 3.10 -41.70 87.96
CA SER A 302 3.35 -40.26 88.18
C SER A 302 4.83 -39.91 88.33
N VAL A 303 5.26 -38.81 87.68
CA VAL A 303 6.58 -38.19 87.89
C VAL A 303 6.45 -36.67 88.10
N SER A 304 7.42 -36.07 88.80
CA SER A 304 7.58 -34.63 88.91
C SER A 304 8.54 -34.10 87.84
N ALA A 305 8.36 -32.85 87.42
CA ALA A 305 9.15 -32.22 86.36
C ALA A 305 9.67 -30.85 86.82
N THR A 306 10.93 -30.53 86.52
CA THR A 306 11.55 -29.21 86.73
C THR A 306 12.04 -28.63 85.40
N ALA A 307 11.64 -27.41 85.07
CA ALA A 307 12.05 -26.73 83.84
C ALA A 307 13.58 -26.54 83.81
N ASN A 308 14.22 -26.84 82.66
CA ASN A 308 15.63 -26.50 82.47
C ASN A 308 15.83 -24.98 82.27
N SER A 309 17.07 -24.58 82.00
CA SER A 309 17.43 -23.17 81.78
C SER A 309 17.08 -22.62 80.40
N ILE A 310 16.37 -23.39 79.55
CA ILE A 310 16.01 -23.01 78.18
C ILE A 310 14.50 -22.87 78.10
N SER A 311 14.05 -21.69 77.65
CA SER A 311 12.63 -21.39 77.47
C SER A 311 12.10 -22.00 76.17
N GLY A 312 10.84 -22.41 76.16
CA GLY A 312 10.18 -23.00 75.00
C GLY A 312 9.11 -24.01 75.37
N ARG A 313 8.28 -24.35 74.37
CA ARG A 313 7.31 -25.44 74.46
C ARG A 313 7.94 -26.77 74.05
N TYR A 314 7.56 -27.83 74.74
CA TYR A 314 8.01 -29.18 74.46
C TYR A 314 7.03 -30.19 75.04
N THR A 315 7.19 -31.45 74.65
CA THR A 315 6.37 -32.56 75.15
C THR A 315 7.23 -33.55 75.92
N VAL A 316 6.69 -34.07 77.01
CA VAL A 316 7.21 -35.28 77.66
C VAL A 316 6.30 -36.43 77.23
N ALA A 317 6.88 -37.45 76.59
CA ALA A 317 6.13 -38.63 76.18
C ALA A 317 6.09 -39.65 77.31
N ALA A 318 4.92 -40.15 77.67
CA ALA A 318 4.73 -41.28 78.56
C ALA A 318 4.30 -42.50 77.76
N SER A 319 5.00 -43.62 77.94
CA SER A 319 4.75 -44.86 77.21
C SER A 319 4.74 -46.05 78.17
N THR A 320 3.97 -47.08 77.85
CA THR A 320 4.02 -48.39 78.51
C THR A 320 4.27 -49.44 77.40
N PRO A 321 5.05 -50.51 77.65
CA PRO A 321 5.35 -51.51 76.63
C PRO A 321 4.10 -52.04 75.90
N ASN A 322 3.02 -52.28 76.63
CA ASN A 322 1.83 -52.91 76.08
C ASN A 322 0.86 -51.95 75.39
N ALA A 323 1.20 -50.66 75.27
CA ALA A 323 0.40 -49.68 74.54
C ALA A 323 1.11 -49.27 73.23
N PRO A 324 0.40 -49.27 72.09
CA PRO A 324 0.99 -48.93 70.79
C PRO A 324 1.25 -47.42 70.63
N THR A 325 0.62 -46.58 71.46
CA THR A 325 0.74 -45.12 71.43
C THR A 325 1.25 -44.58 72.76
N ALA A 326 1.99 -43.47 72.73
CA ALA A 326 2.39 -42.74 73.94
C ALA A 326 1.40 -41.62 74.28
N ALA A 327 1.21 -41.34 75.57
CA ALA A 327 0.54 -40.13 76.05
C ALA A 327 1.54 -38.95 76.04
N SER A 328 1.08 -37.76 75.70
CA SER A 328 1.95 -36.58 75.58
C SER A 328 1.58 -35.52 76.61
N PHE A 329 2.56 -35.04 77.37
CA PHE A 329 2.40 -33.93 78.31
C PHE A 329 2.98 -32.67 77.71
N ASP A 330 2.11 -31.73 77.33
CA ASP A 330 2.50 -30.40 76.86
C ASP A 330 3.03 -29.54 78.01
N LEU A 331 4.30 -29.17 77.95
CA LEU A 331 4.99 -28.34 78.94
C LEU A 331 5.58 -27.09 78.29
N THR A 332 5.66 -26.01 79.06
CA THR A 332 6.26 -24.75 78.63
C THR A 332 7.22 -24.22 79.70
N ASN A 333 8.48 -24.02 79.32
CA ASN A 333 9.44 -23.25 80.12
C ASN A 333 9.30 -21.77 79.73
N GLN A 334 9.00 -20.90 80.69
CA GLN A 334 8.86 -19.45 80.49
C GLN A 334 10.21 -18.74 80.74
N CYS A 335 10.55 -17.78 79.88
CA CYS A 335 11.77 -17.00 80.00
C CYS A 335 11.61 -15.85 81.02
N THR A 336 12.73 -15.45 81.61
CA THR A 336 12.92 -14.26 82.44
C THR A 336 14.04 -13.35 81.92
N ALA A 337 14.86 -13.82 80.99
CA ALA A 337 15.93 -13.06 80.33
C ALA A 337 16.22 -13.57 78.91
N ASP A 338 16.75 -12.71 78.04
CA ASP A 338 17.08 -13.03 76.63
C ASP A 338 18.11 -14.15 76.48
N SER A 339 18.97 -14.36 77.49
CA SER A 339 19.98 -15.43 77.51
C SER A 339 19.36 -16.84 77.55
N GLN A 340 18.07 -16.95 77.88
CA GLN A 340 17.34 -18.22 77.99
C GLN A 340 16.57 -18.55 76.69
N CYS A 341 16.65 -17.65 75.71
CA CYS A 341 16.01 -17.75 74.41
C CYS A 341 17.06 -18.01 73.32
N THR A 342 16.82 -18.98 72.45
CA THR A 342 17.79 -19.43 71.43
C THR A 342 17.13 -19.56 70.06
N GLY A 343 17.94 -19.70 69.01
CA GLY A 343 17.46 -19.84 67.64
C GLY A 343 16.70 -18.61 67.12
N ILE A 344 15.61 -18.87 66.39
CA ILE A 344 14.78 -17.87 65.69
C ILE A 344 13.89 -17.02 66.60
N THR A 345 13.84 -17.35 67.89
CA THR A 345 13.16 -16.55 68.91
C THR A 345 14.15 -16.14 69.98
N PRO A 346 15.07 -15.20 69.70
CA PRO A 346 16.18 -14.90 70.58
C PRO A 346 15.81 -13.96 71.75
N ILE A 347 14.65 -13.31 71.73
CA ILE A 347 14.31 -12.25 72.71
C ILE A 347 13.28 -12.76 73.69
N CYS A 348 13.48 -12.50 74.98
CA CYS A 348 12.47 -12.78 76.00
C CYS A 348 11.49 -11.60 76.11
N ASP A 349 10.25 -11.82 75.70
CA ASP A 349 9.19 -10.84 75.91
C ASP A 349 8.82 -10.79 77.39
N SER A 350 9.07 -9.66 78.04
CA SER A 350 8.84 -9.46 79.47
C SER A 350 7.35 -9.48 79.87
N SER A 351 6.44 -9.26 78.92
CA SER A 351 4.99 -9.29 79.15
C SER A 351 4.44 -10.70 79.02
N THR A 352 4.82 -11.43 77.98
CA THR A 352 4.30 -12.77 77.68
C THR A 352 5.17 -13.89 78.26
N ARG A 353 6.34 -13.56 78.82
CA ARG A 353 7.37 -14.50 79.34
C ARG A 353 7.71 -15.62 78.35
N SER A 354 7.66 -15.27 77.06
CA SER A 354 7.85 -16.18 75.93
C SER A 354 9.00 -15.68 75.06
N CYS A 355 9.72 -16.61 74.44
CA CYS A 355 10.74 -16.25 73.47
C CYS A 355 10.08 -15.82 72.16
N VAL A 356 10.45 -14.63 71.67
CA VAL A 356 9.94 -14.03 70.43
C VAL A 356 11.10 -13.74 69.48
N ALA A 357 10.76 -13.65 68.19
CA ALA A 357 11.66 -13.16 67.16
C ALA A 357 12.17 -11.76 67.53
N CYS A 358 13.43 -11.47 67.23
CA CYS A 358 13.85 -10.07 67.23
C CYS A 358 13.05 -9.32 66.15
N THR A 359 12.81 -8.04 66.39
CA THR A 359 12.19 -7.11 65.43
C THR A 359 13.09 -5.91 65.15
N THR A 360 14.15 -5.75 65.94
CA THR A 360 15.10 -4.66 65.82
C THR A 360 16.52 -5.13 66.10
N ASN A 361 17.49 -4.50 65.43
CA ASN A 361 18.92 -4.71 65.71
C ASN A 361 19.26 -4.32 67.16
N THR A 362 18.56 -3.37 67.76
CA THR A 362 18.76 -2.96 69.15
C THR A 362 18.52 -4.11 70.14
N GLN A 363 17.51 -4.95 69.90
CA GLN A 363 17.26 -6.13 70.73
C GLN A 363 18.42 -7.13 70.64
N CYS A 364 18.95 -7.34 69.43
CA CYS A 364 20.08 -8.25 69.21
C CYS A 364 21.39 -7.72 69.79
N SER A 365 21.68 -6.42 69.63
CA SER A 365 22.88 -5.80 70.18
C SER A 365 22.88 -5.73 71.71
N THR A 366 21.71 -5.61 72.32
CA THR A 366 21.53 -5.67 73.79
C THR A 366 21.72 -7.09 74.32
N LYS A 367 21.23 -8.09 73.59
CA LYS A 367 21.40 -9.51 73.94
C LYS A 367 22.86 -9.97 73.83
N ASN A 368 23.51 -9.67 72.70
CA ASN A 368 24.88 -10.07 72.42
C ASN A 368 25.55 -9.09 71.44
N ALA A 369 26.52 -8.33 71.92
CA ALA A 369 27.27 -7.35 71.11
C ALA A 369 28.00 -7.97 69.91
N SER A 370 28.32 -9.27 69.95
CA SER A 370 28.93 -9.98 68.82
C SER A 370 27.94 -10.40 67.74
N GLN A 371 26.63 -10.31 67.99
CA GLN A 371 25.55 -10.66 67.05
C GLN A 371 24.45 -9.58 67.01
N PRO A 372 24.77 -8.34 66.62
CA PRO A 372 23.89 -7.19 66.81
C PRO A 372 22.77 -7.05 65.76
N TRP A 373 22.71 -7.89 64.72
CA TRP A 373 21.66 -7.78 63.68
C TRP A 373 20.56 -8.79 63.84
N CYS A 374 19.34 -8.30 63.68
CA CYS A 374 18.16 -9.10 63.53
C CYS A 374 17.95 -9.41 62.04
N ASP A 375 17.97 -10.68 61.66
CA ASP A 375 17.66 -11.08 60.29
C ASP A 375 16.13 -11.16 60.03
N ALA A 376 15.76 -11.37 58.77
CA ALA A 376 14.36 -11.50 58.37
C ALA A 376 13.64 -12.72 58.98
N SER A 377 14.37 -13.71 59.50
CA SER A 377 13.81 -14.86 60.21
C SER A 377 13.54 -14.58 61.68
N GLY A 378 13.98 -13.42 62.19
CA GLY A 378 13.86 -13.06 63.60
C GLY A 378 15.02 -13.52 64.47
N SER A 379 16.15 -13.95 63.87
CA SER A 379 17.36 -14.42 64.58
C SER A 379 18.41 -13.31 64.75
N CYS A 380 19.22 -13.39 65.81
CA CYS A 380 20.38 -12.50 66.00
C CYS A 380 21.67 -13.15 65.47
N PHE A 381 22.41 -12.46 64.58
CA PHE A 381 23.62 -13.03 63.95
C PHE A 381 24.80 -12.04 63.83
N ALA A 382 25.99 -12.59 63.58
CA ALA A 382 27.23 -11.87 63.26
C ALA A 382 27.58 -12.11 61.78
N CYS A 383 27.99 -11.09 61.02
CA CYS A 383 28.43 -11.35 59.66
C CYS A 383 29.84 -11.97 59.67
N THR A 384 30.03 -13.02 58.89
CA THR A 384 31.29 -13.74 58.64
C THR A 384 31.70 -13.68 57.16
N ALA A 385 30.79 -13.27 56.27
CA ALA A 385 31.05 -13.07 54.85
C ALA A 385 30.13 -12.00 54.27
N ASP A 386 30.58 -11.34 53.18
CA ASP A 386 29.81 -10.28 52.51
C ASP A 386 28.44 -10.75 52.04
N SER A 387 28.26 -12.05 51.76
CA SER A 387 26.97 -12.64 51.34
C SER A 387 25.85 -12.49 52.38
N GLN A 388 26.20 -12.27 53.65
CA GLN A 388 25.25 -12.09 54.75
C GLN A 388 24.85 -10.61 54.96
N CYS A 389 25.44 -9.71 54.18
CA CYS A 389 25.19 -8.28 54.24
C CYS A 389 24.43 -7.82 52.97
N SER A 390 23.43 -6.96 53.14
CA SER A 390 22.55 -6.53 52.05
C SER A 390 22.11 -5.08 52.24
N GLY A 391 21.51 -4.49 51.20
CA GLY A 391 21.03 -3.10 51.24
C GLY A 391 22.18 -2.09 51.31
N SER A 392 22.01 -1.06 52.14
CA SER A 392 22.96 0.07 52.28
C SER A 392 24.26 -0.27 53.02
N THR A 393 24.37 -1.46 53.59
CA THR A 393 25.60 -1.95 54.22
C THR A 393 26.01 -3.30 53.63
N PRO A 394 26.45 -3.35 52.35
CA PRO A 394 26.63 -4.61 51.65
C PRO A 394 27.90 -5.39 52.03
N ILE A 395 28.85 -4.79 52.76
CA ILE A 395 30.17 -5.38 53.03
C ILE A 395 30.23 -5.90 54.47
N CYS A 396 30.69 -7.12 54.66
CA CYS A 396 30.99 -7.63 55.99
C CYS A 396 32.39 -7.17 56.43
N SER A 397 32.43 -6.19 57.33
CA SER A 397 33.67 -5.78 57.98
C SER A 397 34.14 -6.88 58.93
N GLN A 398 35.20 -7.60 58.54
CA GLN A 398 35.83 -8.62 59.39
C GLN A 398 36.47 -8.04 60.65
N ALA A 399 36.76 -6.73 60.68
CA ALA A 399 37.32 -6.06 61.87
C ALA A 399 36.29 -5.89 62.99
N THR A 400 35.02 -5.77 62.63
CA THR A 400 33.90 -5.50 63.55
C THR A 400 32.83 -6.59 63.51
N ASN A 401 33.05 -7.63 62.70
CA ASN A 401 32.09 -8.67 62.33
C ASN A 401 30.71 -8.09 61.97
N SER A 402 30.73 -6.94 61.25
CA SER A 402 29.54 -6.13 61.00
C SER A 402 29.32 -5.70 59.56
N CYS A 403 28.05 -5.64 59.13
CA CYS A 403 27.70 -5.08 57.85
C CYS A 403 27.99 -3.57 57.80
N ALA A 404 28.74 -3.14 56.78
CA ALA A 404 29.24 -1.80 56.55
C ALA A 404 28.98 -1.36 55.10
N THR A 405 28.97 -0.04 54.89
CA THR A 405 28.90 0.57 53.55
C THR A 405 30.11 0.19 52.71
N CYS A 406 29.93 0.00 51.40
CA CYS A 406 31.09 -0.05 50.51
C CYS A 406 31.80 1.32 50.50
N THR A 407 33.11 1.30 50.23
CA THR A 407 33.94 2.50 50.04
C THR A 407 34.71 2.47 48.72
N THR A 408 34.73 1.33 48.03
CA THR A 408 35.42 1.14 46.74
C THR A 408 34.66 0.18 45.83
N ASP A 409 34.75 0.39 44.52
CA ASP A 409 34.21 -0.52 43.50
C ASP A 409 34.79 -1.93 43.64
N ALA A 410 36.06 -2.07 44.05
CA ALA A 410 36.68 -3.36 44.27
C ALA A 410 35.94 -4.22 45.32
N GLN A 411 35.42 -3.61 46.39
CA GLN A 411 34.61 -4.32 47.39
C GLN A 411 33.29 -4.82 46.80
N CYS A 412 32.65 -4.00 45.96
CA CYS A 412 31.41 -4.36 45.29
C CYS A 412 31.61 -5.44 44.23
N GLY A 413 32.63 -5.31 43.37
CA GLY A 413 32.97 -6.32 42.37
C GLY A 413 33.39 -7.67 42.95
N ASN A 414 34.05 -7.68 44.11
CA ASN A 414 34.39 -8.92 44.82
C ASN A 414 33.17 -9.57 45.48
N LYS A 415 32.23 -8.77 46.00
CA LYS A 415 30.98 -9.27 46.59
C LYS A 415 30.06 -9.86 45.52
N ASP A 416 29.85 -9.12 44.45
CA ASP A 416 28.96 -9.47 43.36
C ASP A 416 29.46 -8.83 42.05
N PRO A 417 30.04 -9.62 41.13
CA PRO A 417 30.46 -9.13 39.82
C PRO A 417 29.35 -8.48 38.99
N ALA A 418 28.08 -8.79 39.27
CA ALA A 418 26.94 -8.14 38.61
C ALA A 418 26.67 -6.72 39.13
N ASN A 419 27.16 -6.38 40.33
CA ASN A 419 27.01 -5.07 40.97
C ASN A 419 28.37 -4.47 41.36
N PRO A 420 29.27 -4.14 40.41
CA PRO A 420 30.65 -3.83 40.72
C PRO A 420 30.90 -2.39 41.21
N TYR A 421 29.93 -1.49 41.13
CA TYR A 421 30.17 -0.06 41.42
C TYR A 421 29.66 0.33 42.80
N CYS A 422 30.48 1.05 43.57
CA CYS A 422 30.15 1.58 44.88
C CYS A 422 29.66 3.03 44.77
N LEU A 423 28.40 3.28 45.14
CA LEU A 423 27.85 4.63 45.18
C LEU A 423 28.36 5.41 46.41
N PRO A 424 28.32 6.76 46.37
CA PRO A 424 28.59 7.60 47.55
C PRO A 424 27.71 7.29 48.76
N SER A 425 26.52 6.71 48.54
CA SER A 425 25.62 6.21 49.58
C SER A 425 26.09 4.91 50.26
N GLY A 426 27.17 4.29 49.80
CA GLY A 426 27.70 3.04 50.35
C GLY A 426 27.05 1.77 49.83
N THR A 427 26.24 1.86 48.77
CA THR A 427 25.55 0.74 48.09
C THR A 427 26.31 0.26 46.86
N CYS A 428 26.29 -1.06 46.63
CA CYS A 428 26.80 -1.67 45.40
C CYS A 428 25.70 -1.72 44.32
N ILE A 429 26.02 -1.31 43.09
CA ILE A 429 25.09 -1.33 41.95
C ILE A 429 25.77 -1.84 40.68
N SER A 430 24.96 -2.28 39.71
CA SER A 430 25.40 -2.73 38.39
C SER A 430 25.89 -1.60 37.48
N GLY A 431 25.65 -0.34 37.86
CA GLY A 431 25.80 0.84 37.02
C GLY A 431 24.44 1.38 36.58
N TYR A 432 24.44 2.42 35.76
CA TYR A 432 23.22 3.01 35.21
C TYR A 432 22.98 2.52 33.79
N THR A 433 21.72 2.24 33.48
CA THR A 433 21.32 1.79 32.14
C THR A 433 20.92 2.97 31.28
N ILE A 434 21.52 3.07 30.10
CA ILE A 434 21.10 3.98 29.03
C ILE A 434 20.50 3.14 27.91
N THR A 435 19.20 3.31 27.65
CA THR A 435 18.52 2.56 26.60
C THR A 435 18.32 3.45 25.38
N SER A 436 19.02 3.15 24.30
CA SER A 436 18.89 3.86 23.02
C SER A 436 18.05 3.06 22.03
N SER A 437 17.14 3.75 21.35
CA SER A 437 16.26 3.17 20.34
C SER A 437 16.15 4.08 19.13
N ALA A 438 15.94 3.45 17.97
CA ALA A 438 15.69 4.11 16.69
C ALA A 438 14.31 3.66 16.21
N GLY A 439 13.50 4.62 15.74
CA GLY A 439 12.32 4.32 14.92
C GLY A 439 12.71 3.73 13.57
N ALA A 440 11.72 3.43 12.73
CA ALA A 440 11.97 2.99 11.36
C ALA A 440 12.78 4.03 10.58
N HIS A 441 13.54 3.57 9.58
CA HIS A 441 14.30 4.40 8.64
C HIS A 441 15.51 5.15 9.22
N GLY A 442 16.10 4.58 10.26
CA GLY A 442 17.41 4.99 10.74
C GLY A 442 17.91 4.07 11.85
N THR A 443 19.10 4.37 12.34
CA THR A 443 19.78 3.58 13.36
C THR A 443 20.38 4.48 14.44
N VAL A 444 20.58 3.90 15.63
CA VAL A 444 21.38 4.49 16.71
C VAL A 444 22.52 3.55 17.07
N SER A 445 23.68 4.08 17.43
CA SER A 445 24.86 3.29 17.78
C SER A 445 25.58 3.88 19.00
N PRO A 446 25.79 3.09 20.08
CA PRO A 446 25.21 1.76 20.31
C PRO A 446 23.68 1.79 20.46
N SER A 447 23.00 0.68 20.12
CA SER A 447 21.55 0.50 20.31
C SER A 447 21.23 -0.42 21.50
N GLY A 448 19.99 -0.34 22.00
CA GLY A 448 19.52 -1.14 23.13
C GLY A 448 20.03 -0.64 24.48
N ALA A 449 19.91 -1.50 25.50
CA ALA A 449 20.36 -1.19 26.85
C ALA A 449 21.89 -1.29 26.96
N GLN A 450 22.53 -0.19 27.34
CA GLN A 450 23.96 -0.11 27.63
C GLN A 450 24.16 0.20 29.10
N THR A 451 25.07 -0.53 29.75
CA THR A 451 25.42 -0.27 31.15
C THR A 451 26.61 0.69 31.20
N VAL A 452 26.44 1.80 31.91
CA VAL A 452 27.46 2.84 32.10
C VAL A 452 27.80 2.95 33.57
N ALA A 453 29.10 3.05 33.88
CA ALA A 453 29.55 3.27 35.24
C ALA A 453 28.98 4.59 35.80
N PRO A 454 28.75 4.71 37.12
CA PRO A 454 28.44 5.99 37.75
C PRO A 454 29.50 7.05 37.39
N ALA A 455 29.05 8.27 37.10
CA ALA A 455 29.85 9.37 36.57
C ALA A 455 30.54 9.09 35.21
N GLY A 456 30.23 7.96 34.57
CA GLY A 456 30.71 7.60 33.24
C GLY A 456 30.10 8.46 32.13
N THR A 457 30.57 8.21 30.91
CA THR A 457 30.15 8.92 29.70
C THR A 457 29.81 7.92 28.61
N LEU A 458 28.73 8.17 27.88
CA LEU A 458 28.33 7.39 26.70
C LEU A 458 27.87 8.32 25.58
N THR A 459 28.49 8.19 24.42
CA THR A 459 28.07 8.88 23.19
C THR A 459 27.22 7.95 22.34
N ILE A 460 26.03 8.41 21.95
CA ILE A 460 25.15 7.76 21.00
C ILE A 460 25.19 8.53 19.67
N SER A 461 25.56 7.86 18.60
CA SER A 461 25.45 8.38 17.23
C SER A 461 24.10 7.99 16.63
N ILE A 462 23.45 8.92 15.93
CA ILE A 462 22.17 8.73 15.27
C ILE A 462 22.41 8.87 13.76
N THR A 463 22.05 7.85 13.00
CA THR A 463 22.31 7.80 11.55
C THR A 463 21.00 7.48 10.83
N PRO A 464 20.38 8.47 10.17
CA PRO A 464 19.25 8.22 9.28
C PRO A 464 19.64 7.29 8.13
N ASP A 465 18.67 6.52 7.63
CA ASP A 465 18.82 5.81 6.36
C ASP A 465 18.88 6.81 5.19
N ALA A 466 19.35 6.35 4.03
CA ALA A 466 19.36 7.20 2.83
C ALA A 466 17.95 7.75 2.53
N HIS A 467 17.87 9.06 2.25
CA HIS A 467 16.64 9.80 1.93
C HIS A 467 15.70 10.05 3.11
N TYR A 468 16.21 9.89 4.33
CA TYR A 468 15.55 10.30 5.57
C TYR A 468 16.45 11.27 6.33
N HIS A 469 15.84 12.08 7.19
CA HIS A 469 16.52 12.91 8.17
C HIS A 469 16.01 12.59 9.58
N VAL A 470 16.80 12.99 10.58
CA VAL A 470 16.35 12.92 11.98
C VAL A 470 15.18 13.88 12.15
N ALA A 471 14.00 13.36 12.47
CA ALA A 471 12.83 14.19 12.75
C ALA A 471 12.94 14.78 14.16
N ASP A 472 13.26 13.94 15.14
CA ASP A 472 13.46 14.34 16.52
C ASP A 472 14.24 13.27 17.30
N VAL A 473 14.90 13.69 18.38
CA VAL A 473 15.54 12.83 19.37
C VAL A 473 14.98 13.17 20.73
N LEU A 474 14.45 12.19 21.44
CA LEU A 474 13.95 12.32 22.79
C LEU A 474 14.99 11.77 23.77
N VAL A 475 15.37 12.56 24.77
CA VAL A 475 16.14 12.11 25.94
C VAL A 475 15.22 12.14 27.15
N ASP A 476 15.01 10.98 27.78
CA ASP A 476 14.07 10.82 28.91
C ASP A 476 12.66 11.34 28.61
N GLY A 477 12.22 11.12 27.37
CA GLY A 477 10.91 11.57 26.87
C GLY A 477 10.84 13.06 26.49
N SER A 478 11.91 13.83 26.71
CA SER A 478 11.98 15.25 26.34
C SER A 478 12.73 15.44 25.01
N SER A 479 12.13 16.19 24.09
CA SER A 479 12.75 16.50 22.80
C SER A 479 13.99 17.37 22.96
N ILE A 480 15.07 16.96 22.31
CA ILE A 480 16.29 17.74 22.12
C ILE A 480 16.48 18.19 20.66
N GLY A 481 15.49 17.91 19.80
CA GLY A 481 15.49 18.26 18.39
C GLY A 481 16.26 17.27 17.49
N ALA A 482 16.32 17.62 16.21
CA ALA A 482 17.01 16.86 15.18
C ALA A 482 18.54 16.97 15.30
N VAL A 483 19.14 16.12 16.12
CA VAL A 483 20.60 16.05 16.31
C VAL A 483 21.18 14.74 15.79
N ALA A 484 22.41 14.77 15.28
CA ALA A 484 23.11 13.59 14.75
C ALA A 484 23.81 12.74 15.83
N SER A 485 23.96 13.28 17.05
CA SER A 485 24.58 12.57 18.17
C SER A 485 24.16 13.20 19.50
N HIS A 486 24.15 12.38 20.55
CA HIS A 486 23.97 12.86 21.92
C HIS A 486 24.96 12.18 22.85
N THR A 487 25.56 12.94 23.77
CA THR A 487 26.52 12.44 24.75
C THR A 487 25.96 12.58 26.15
N PHE A 488 25.70 11.46 26.80
CA PHE A 488 25.45 11.40 28.24
C PHE A 488 26.78 11.55 28.97
N THR A 489 26.90 12.55 29.84
CA THR A 489 28.10 12.77 30.67
C THR A 489 27.71 12.73 32.15
N ASN A 490 28.65 12.31 33.00
CA ASN A 490 28.45 12.24 34.45
C ASN A 490 27.14 11.50 34.83
N VAL A 491 26.96 10.31 34.28
CA VAL A 491 25.71 9.54 34.41
C VAL A 491 25.45 9.22 35.88
N SER A 492 24.30 9.67 36.38
CA SER A 492 23.89 9.56 37.79
C SER A 492 22.54 8.87 37.97
N GLY A 493 21.95 8.41 36.87
CA GLY A 493 20.67 7.72 36.82
C GLY A 493 20.51 6.98 35.50
N ASN A 494 19.47 6.15 35.41
CA ASN A 494 19.11 5.52 34.14
C ASN A 494 18.57 6.57 33.17
N HIS A 495 18.88 6.41 31.89
CA HIS A 495 18.42 7.31 30.84
C HIS A 495 17.84 6.54 29.65
N THR A 496 17.05 7.23 28.85
CA THR A 496 16.53 6.73 27.58
C THR A 496 16.83 7.71 26.45
N LEU A 497 17.10 7.17 25.27
CA LEU A 497 17.21 7.94 24.03
C LEU A 497 16.33 7.27 22.97
N ALA A 498 15.43 8.03 22.35
CA ALA A 498 14.61 7.56 21.25
C ALA A 498 14.76 8.51 20.06
N ALA A 499 15.32 8.02 18.96
CA ALA A 499 15.43 8.77 17.71
C ALA A 499 14.26 8.42 16.78
N SER A 500 13.71 9.44 16.14
CA SER A 500 12.66 9.31 15.11
C SER A 500 13.15 9.92 13.80
N PHE A 501 12.68 9.37 12.68
CA PHE A 501 13.12 9.75 11.35
C PHE A 501 11.91 10.08 10.48
N ALA A 502 12.06 11.06 9.60
CA ALA A 502 11.07 11.43 8.59
C ALA A 502 11.72 11.35 7.21
N ILE A 503 10.92 10.97 6.22
CA ILE A 503 11.38 10.94 4.83
C ILE A 503 11.67 12.38 4.37
N ASP A 504 12.69 12.55 3.53
CA ASP A 504 12.98 13.86 2.95
C ASP A 504 11.82 14.30 2.05
N GLN A 505 11.43 15.56 2.18
CA GLN A 505 10.36 16.15 1.37
C GLN A 505 10.91 17.27 0.49
N PHE A 506 10.44 17.34 -0.75
CA PHE A 506 10.82 18.37 -1.71
C PHE A 506 9.64 19.24 -2.10
N ALA A 507 9.91 20.54 -2.26
CA ALA A 507 8.92 21.48 -2.76
C ALA A 507 8.74 21.33 -4.28
N VAL A 508 7.50 21.29 -4.74
CA VAL A 508 7.13 21.45 -6.15
C VAL A 508 6.46 22.80 -6.29
N THR A 509 7.21 23.78 -6.79
CA THR A 509 6.76 25.17 -6.88
C THR A 509 6.00 25.36 -8.19
N ALA A 510 4.72 25.69 -8.09
CA ALA A 510 3.87 25.99 -9.24
C ALA A 510 3.81 27.50 -9.48
N SER A 511 4.05 27.93 -10.72
CA SER A 511 3.88 29.30 -11.18
C SER A 511 3.01 29.33 -12.44
N SER A 512 1.90 30.06 -12.42
CA SER A 512 1.05 30.25 -13.59
C SER A 512 1.07 31.69 -14.07
N GLY A 513 1.25 31.88 -15.37
CA GLY A 513 0.96 33.16 -16.03
C GLY A 513 -0.53 33.52 -15.95
N PRO A 514 -0.90 34.77 -16.31
CA PRO A 514 -2.29 35.20 -16.34
C PRO A 514 -3.13 34.33 -17.30
N SER A 515 -4.45 34.26 -17.05
CA SER A 515 -5.44 33.54 -17.89
C SER A 515 -5.48 32.00 -17.74
N GLY A 516 -4.98 31.49 -16.61
CA GLY A 516 -5.20 30.12 -16.17
C GLY A 516 -4.62 29.88 -14.77
N THR A 517 -4.80 28.68 -14.22
CA THR A 517 -4.22 28.28 -12.93
C THR A 517 -3.40 27.02 -13.07
N LEU A 518 -2.27 26.95 -12.35
CA LEU A 518 -1.45 25.76 -12.17
C LEU A 518 -1.41 25.42 -10.68
N SER A 519 -1.78 24.20 -10.33
CA SER A 519 -1.71 23.72 -8.94
C SER A 519 -1.06 22.35 -8.91
N CYS A 520 -0.05 22.16 -8.07
CA CYS A 520 0.66 20.90 -7.87
C CYS A 520 0.56 20.48 -6.41
N SER A 521 0.55 19.17 -6.15
CA SER A 521 0.73 18.64 -4.80
C SER A 521 2.15 18.94 -4.28
N SER A 522 2.27 19.62 -3.14
CA SER A 522 3.54 19.98 -2.51
C SER A 522 3.34 20.19 -0.99
N PRO A 523 4.30 19.80 -0.13
CA PRO A 523 5.56 19.12 -0.45
C PRO A 523 5.37 17.64 -0.81
N VAL A 524 6.36 17.04 -1.46
CA VAL A 524 6.33 15.65 -1.98
C VAL A 524 7.45 14.84 -1.33
N ASP A 525 7.10 13.68 -0.79
CA ASP A 525 8.08 12.73 -0.23
C ASP A 525 9.08 12.24 -1.29
N TYR A 526 10.33 12.00 -0.88
CA TYR A 526 11.40 11.52 -1.76
C TYR A 526 10.96 10.34 -2.62
N GLY A 527 11.11 10.48 -3.94
CA GLY A 527 10.82 9.44 -4.92
C GLY A 527 9.34 9.30 -5.30
N GLN A 528 8.43 10.01 -4.63
CA GLN A 528 7.03 10.07 -5.02
C GLN A 528 6.79 11.06 -6.15
N SER A 529 5.63 10.97 -6.79
CA SER A 529 5.26 11.82 -7.92
C SER A 529 4.30 12.93 -7.50
N SER A 530 4.44 14.11 -8.11
CA SER A 530 3.48 15.21 -7.96
C SER A 530 2.55 15.27 -9.16
N THR A 531 1.26 15.47 -8.91
CA THR A 531 0.30 15.74 -9.99
C THR A 531 0.02 17.23 -10.06
N CYS A 532 0.32 17.83 -11.21
CA CYS A 532 0.06 19.23 -11.51
C CYS A 532 -1.19 19.36 -12.40
N THR A 533 -2.23 20.01 -11.88
CA THR A 533 -3.46 20.27 -12.61
C THR A 533 -3.40 21.66 -13.25
N LEU A 534 -3.69 21.71 -14.55
CA LEU A 534 -3.79 22.93 -15.35
C LEU A 534 -5.25 23.20 -15.65
N ALA A 535 -5.72 24.40 -15.29
CA ALA A 535 -7.04 24.87 -15.66
C ALA A 535 -6.91 26.19 -16.44
N PRO A 536 -6.89 26.15 -17.79
CA PRO A 536 -6.97 27.34 -18.60
C PRO A 536 -8.29 28.10 -18.33
N ALA A 537 -8.27 29.42 -18.37
CA ALA A 537 -9.50 30.21 -18.37
C ALA A 537 -10.30 29.94 -19.66
N ALA A 538 -11.61 30.24 -19.64
CA ALA A 538 -12.46 30.08 -20.81
C ALA A 538 -11.87 30.82 -22.05
N GLY A 539 -11.73 30.11 -23.17
CA GLY A 539 -11.13 30.64 -24.40
C GLY A 539 -9.59 30.62 -24.47
N TYR A 540 -8.93 30.03 -23.47
CA TYR A 540 -7.47 29.85 -23.44
C TYR A 540 -7.11 28.36 -23.45
N GLN A 541 -5.91 28.06 -23.93
CA GLN A 541 -5.27 26.76 -23.86
C GLN A 541 -3.85 26.89 -23.31
N VAL A 542 -3.24 25.77 -22.91
CA VAL A 542 -1.86 25.74 -22.44
C VAL A 542 -0.94 26.10 -23.61
N ALA A 543 -0.14 27.15 -23.43
CA ALA A 543 0.82 27.61 -24.43
C ALA A 543 2.17 26.92 -24.22
N THR A 544 2.69 27.02 -23.01
CA THR A 544 3.89 26.30 -22.58
C THR A 544 3.72 25.79 -21.16
N LEU A 545 4.31 24.64 -20.89
CA LEU A 545 4.54 24.12 -19.55
C LEU A 545 6.03 23.75 -19.47
N THR A 546 6.74 24.31 -18.49
CA THR A 546 8.11 23.93 -18.19
C THR A 546 8.21 23.26 -16.84
N ASP A 547 9.13 22.30 -16.76
CA ASP A 547 9.54 21.62 -15.53
C ASP A 547 11.06 21.80 -15.39
N ASP A 548 11.48 22.62 -14.42
CA ASP A 548 12.86 23.12 -14.28
C ASP A 548 13.42 23.71 -15.58
N LEU A 549 12.62 24.59 -16.20
CA LEU A 549 12.93 25.27 -17.48
C LEU A 549 12.95 24.36 -18.72
N VAL A 550 12.73 23.06 -18.58
CA VAL A 550 12.58 22.13 -19.71
C VAL A 550 11.13 22.13 -20.18
N ASP A 551 10.89 22.36 -21.46
CA ASP A 551 9.56 22.31 -22.05
C ASP A 551 9.00 20.87 -22.04
N VAL A 552 7.89 20.69 -21.34
CA VAL A 552 7.16 19.43 -21.17
C VAL A 552 5.71 19.56 -21.63
N THR A 553 5.39 20.60 -22.42
CA THR A 553 4.02 20.90 -22.87
C THR A 553 3.35 19.70 -23.56
N SER A 554 4.12 18.91 -24.32
CA SER A 554 3.63 17.70 -25.02
C SER A 554 3.25 16.55 -24.10
N GLN A 555 3.62 16.60 -22.82
CA GLN A 555 3.34 15.56 -21.82
C GLN A 555 2.05 15.84 -21.03
N VAL A 556 1.38 16.97 -21.29
CA VAL A 556 0.10 17.30 -20.66
C VAL A 556 -1.00 16.39 -21.23
N VAL A 557 -1.60 15.58 -20.37
CA VAL A 557 -2.69 14.66 -20.74
C VAL A 557 -3.93 15.04 -19.93
N ALA A 558 -5.04 15.29 -20.63
CA ALA A 558 -6.33 15.63 -20.02
C ALA A 558 -6.25 16.79 -18.99
N GLY A 559 -5.43 17.81 -19.26
CA GLY A 559 -5.25 18.96 -18.37
C GLY A 559 -4.37 18.71 -17.14
N SER A 560 -3.63 17.61 -17.11
CA SER A 560 -2.73 17.25 -16.02
C SER A 560 -1.33 16.93 -16.51
N TYR A 561 -0.32 17.28 -15.72
CA TYR A 561 1.07 16.89 -15.89
C TYR A 561 1.55 16.13 -14.64
N LEU A 562 2.27 15.03 -14.84
CA LEU A 562 2.81 14.22 -13.75
C LEU A 562 4.31 14.47 -13.63
N VAL A 563 4.72 15.10 -12.53
CA VAL A 563 6.13 15.20 -12.15
C VAL A 563 6.51 13.89 -11.49
N ALA A 564 7.10 12.97 -12.25
CA ALA A 564 7.45 11.65 -11.75
C ALA A 564 8.74 11.66 -10.91
N ASN A 565 8.79 10.84 -9.86
CA ASN A 565 10.01 10.54 -9.09
C ASN A 565 10.76 11.79 -8.60
N VAL A 566 10.13 12.56 -7.71
CA VAL A 566 10.69 13.80 -7.17
C VAL A 566 11.80 13.49 -6.16
N THR A 567 13.06 13.70 -6.56
CA THR A 567 14.24 13.49 -5.70
C THR A 567 14.99 14.78 -5.34
N ALA A 568 14.47 15.92 -5.80
CA ALA A 568 14.98 17.27 -5.55
C ALA A 568 13.84 18.29 -5.73
N PRO A 569 13.96 19.54 -5.25
CA PRO A 569 12.96 20.57 -5.52
C PRO A 569 12.73 20.78 -7.02
N ARG A 570 11.47 21.01 -7.41
CA ARG A 570 11.05 21.21 -8.81
C ARG A 570 10.33 22.55 -8.97
N SER A 571 10.51 23.19 -10.11
CA SER A 571 9.86 24.44 -10.51
C SER A 571 9.04 24.23 -11.77
N ILE A 572 7.71 24.23 -11.63
CA ILE A 572 6.76 24.03 -12.72
C ILE A 572 6.14 25.37 -13.10
N ALA A 573 6.28 25.78 -14.36
CA ALA A 573 5.72 27.03 -14.84
C ALA A 573 4.83 26.83 -16.06
N ALA A 574 3.61 27.35 -16.01
CA ALA A 574 2.65 27.28 -17.12
C ALA A 574 2.35 28.69 -17.66
N THR A 575 2.26 28.81 -18.98
CA THR A 575 1.67 29.98 -19.65
C THR A 575 0.48 29.57 -20.49
N PHE A 576 -0.43 30.52 -20.72
CA PHE A 576 -1.69 30.29 -21.42
C PHE A 576 -1.82 31.28 -22.58
N ILE A 577 -2.39 30.81 -23.68
CA ILE A 577 -2.60 31.59 -24.91
C ILE A 577 -4.02 31.34 -25.42
N LYS A 578 -4.60 32.29 -26.17
CA LYS A 578 -5.99 32.14 -26.63
C LYS A 578 -6.09 30.98 -27.62
N SER A 579 -7.09 30.13 -27.40
CA SER A 579 -7.45 29.04 -28.32
C SER A 579 -8.08 29.59 -29.60
N GLN A 580 -8.14 28.76 -30.63
CA GLN A 580 -8.89 29.05 -31.85
C GLN A 580 -10.34 29.46 -31.54
N GLY A 581 -10.84 30.48 -32.25
CA GLY A 581 -12.19 31.02 -32.13
C GLY A 581 -12.40 32.05 -31.01
N THR A 582 -11.41 32.24 -30.15
CA THR A 582 -11.45 33.26 -29.09
C THR A 582 -11.19 34.66 -29.66
N SER A 583 -11.85 35.69 -29.12
CA SER A 583 -11.65 37.07 -29.57
C SER A 583 -10.23 37.57 -29.30
N CYS A 584 -9.61 38.24 -30.27
CA CYS A 584 -8.23 38.74 -30.21
C CYS A 584 -8.12 40.15 -30.78
N VAL A 585 -7.06 40.86 -30.40
CA VAL A 585 -6.73 42.19 -30.94
C VAL A 585 -5.46 42.17 -31.79
N GLY A 586 -4.60 41.16 -31.61
CA GLY A 586 -3.40 40.96 -32.43
C GLY A 586 -2.92 39.51 -32.46
N ASP A 587 -2.09 39.19 -33.46
CA ASP A 587 -1.63 37.84 -33.80
C ASP A 587 -0.98 37.08 -32.62
N GLY A 588 -0.19 37.80 -31.82
CA GLY A 588 0.54 37.22 -30.68
C GLY A 588 -0.34 36.73 -29.53
N GLU A 589 -1.63 37.03 -29.54
CA GLU A 589 -2.58 36.52 -28.54
C GLU A 589 -3.09 35.11 -28.87
N CYS A 590 -2.96 34.68 -30.12
CA CYS A 590 -3.54 33.46 -30.65
C CYS A 590 -2.50 32.34 -30.75
N ALA A 591 -2.85 31.13 -30.30
CA ALA A 591 -1.95 29.97 -30.41
C ALA A 591 -1.53 29.66 -31.85
N THR A 592 -2.41 29.98 -32.79
CA THR A 592 -2.21 29.83 -34.23
C THR A 592 -1.36 30.96 -34.83
N GLY A 593 -1.08 32.02 -34.06
CA GLY A 593 -0.36 33.20 -34.53
C GLY A 593 -1.15 34.09 -35.49
N HIS A 594 -2.47 33.90 -35.59
CA HIS A 594 -3.32 34.61 -36.55
C HIS A 594 -4.56 35.17 -35.86
N CYS A 595 -4.60 36.48 -35.68
CA CYS A 595 -5.79 37.20 -35.24
C CYS A 595 -6.44 37.85 -36.46
N VAL A 596 -7.49 37.23 -36.97
CA VAL A 596 -8.15 37.67 -38.21
C VAL A 596 -9.62 37.92 -37.93
N ASP A 597 -10.13 39.06 -38.40
CA ASP A 597 -11.50 39.50 -38.15
C ASP A 597 -11.89 39.50 -36.65
N GLY A 598 -10.92 39.81 -35.78
CA GLY A 598 -11.11 39.85 -34.32
C GLY A 598 -11.21 38.50 -33.63
N SER A 599 -10.95 37.38 -34.33
CA SER A 599 -10.97 36.02 -33.78
C SER A 599 -9.68 35.25 -34.06
N CYS A 600 -9.24 34.40 -33.12
CA CYS A 600 -8.06 33.57 -33.30
C CYS A 600 -8.31 32.50 -34.37
N CYS A 601 -7.65 32.65 -35.51
CA CYS A 601 -7.91 31.88 -36.71
C CYS A 601 -6.93 30.73 -36.90
N ASP A 602 -7.31 29.59 -37.49
CA ASP A 602 -6.35 28.53 -37.89
C ASP A 602 -5.25 29.03 -38.83
N THR A 603 -5.56 30.00 -39.69
CA THR A 603 -4.62 30.56 -40.68
C THR A 603 -4.85 32.05 -40.91
N ALA A 604 -3.93 32.71 -41.62
CA ALA A 604 -3.93 34.15 -41.84
C ALA A 604 -5.10 34.69 -42.70
N CYS A 605 -5.91 33.82 -43.32
CA CYS A 605 -6.98 34.19 -44.26
C CYS A 605 -6.56 35.28 -45.26
N ASN A 606 -5.56 35.03 -46.11
CA ASN A 606 -5.04 36.09 -47.00
C ASN A 606 -5.96 36.45 -48.19
N GLY A 607 -7.03 35.68 -48.44
CA GLY A 607 -7.91 35.86 -49.58
C GLY A 607 -8.96 36.95 -49.40
N GLN A 608 -9.30 37.70 -50.47
CA GLN A 608 -10.27 38.81 -50.40
C GLN A 608 -11.67 38.38 -49.91
N CYS A 609 -12.04 37.11 -50.13
CA CYS A 609 -13.33 36.54 -49.75
C CYS A 609 -13.20 35.49 -48.62
N GLN A 610 -12.17 35.59 -47.79
CA GLN A 610 -12.04 34.80 -46.57
C GLN A 610 -12.42 35.60 -45.34
N ALA A 611 -13.01 34.94 -44.35
CA ALA A 611 -13.30 35.49 -43.04
C ALA A 611 -13.13 34.44 -41.94
N CYS A 612 -12.81 34.87 -40.73
CA CYS A 612 -12.58 33.97 -39.60
C CYS A 612 -13.58 34.10 -38.44
N ASP A 613 -14.49 35.05 -38.53
CA ASP A 613 -15.56 35.30 -37.58
C ASP A 613 -16.95 34.94 -38.15
N VAL A 614 -16.97 34.10 -39.20
CA VAL A 614 -18.21 33.59 -39.79
C VAL A 614 -18.96 32.75 -38.77
N ALA A 615 -20.20 33.15 -38.46
CA ALA A 615 -21.06 32.45 -37.52
C ALA A 615 -21.20 30.94 -37.88
N GLY A 616 -20.90 30.07 -36.92
CA GLY A 616 -20.87 28.61 -37.11
C GLY A 616 -19.50 28.03 -37.46
N SER A 617 -18.53 28.87 -37.85
CA SER A 617 -17.15 28.50 -38.20
C SER A 617 -16.12 29.46 -37.57
N ILE A 618 -16.46 30.09 -36.44
CA ILE A 618 -15.60 31.08 -35.77
C ILE A 618 -14.27 30.43 -35.39
N GLY A 619 -13.16 31.05 -35.81
CA GLY A 619 -11.81 30.54 -35.64
C GLY A 619 -11.30 29.67 -36.79
N THR A 620 -12.15 29.32 -37.76
CA THR A 620 -11.76 28.62 -38.99
C THR A 620 -11.84 29.56 -40.18
N CYS A 621 -10.72 29.68 -40.89
CA CYS A 621 -10.64 30.49 -42.07
C CYS A 621 -11.51 29.92 -43.19
N SER A 622 -12.64 30.57 -43.45
CA SER A 622 -13.65 30.07 -44.38
C SER A 622 -13.93 31.06 -45.50
N THR A 623 -14.34 30.52 -46.65
CA THR A 623 -14.77 31.33 -47.79
C THR A 623 -16.18 31.86 -47.55
N LEU A 624 -16.37 33.17 -47.68
CA LEU A 624 -17.68 33.82 -47.58
C LEU A 624 -18.64 33.26 -48.64
N ALA A 625 -19.73 32.66 -48.19
CA ALA A 625 -20.74 32.05 -49.06
C ALA A 625 -21.53 33.08 -49.90
N SER A 626 -21.73 34.30 -49.38
CA SER A 626 -22.37 35.40 -50.10
C SER A 626 -22.07 36.75 -49.43
N GLY A 627 -21.92 37.82 -50.20
CA GLY A 627 -21.84 39.19 -49.69
C GLY A 627 -20.60 39.95 -50.11
N THR A 628 -20.25 41.00 -49.35
CA THR A 628 -19.02 41.78 -49.56
C THR A 628 -17.83 41.12 -48.85
N PRO A 629 -16.59 41.42 -49.27
CA PRO A 629 -15.39 41.13 -48.49
C PRO A 629 -15.55 41.55 -47.02
N HIS A 630 -15.12 40.69 -46.10
CA HIS A 630 -15.29 40.91 -44.66
C HIS A 630 -14.20 41.84 -44.09
N GLY A 631 -14.55 42.57 -43.03
CA GLY A 631 -13.61 43.44 -42.29
C GLY A 631 -13.04 44.60 -43.11
N SER A 632 -11.73 44.81 -43.01
CA SER A 632 -11.00 45.92 -43.66
C SER A 632 -10.49 45.60 -45.07
N ARG A 633 -10.86 44.44 -45.63
CA ARG A 633 -10.43 44.01 -46.95
C ARG A 633 -10.99 44.95 -48.02
N ALA A 634 -10.21 45.16 -49.09
CA ALA A 634 -10.63 45.99 -50.21
C ALA A 634 -11.96 45.47 -50.79
N ALA A 635 -12.95 46.35 -50.89
CA ALA A 635 -14.23 46.03 -51.52
C ALA A 635 -14.01 45.54 -52.97
N CYS A 636 -14.93 44.71 -53.46
CA CYS A 636 -14.90 44.27 -54.85
C CYS A 636 -14.99 45.47 -55.79
N ALA A 637 -14.28 45.41 -56.93
CA ALA A 637 -14.33 46.48 -57.91
C ALA A 637 -15.76 46.66 -58.44
N SER A 638 -16.21 47.92 -58.52
CA SER A 638 -17.49 48.29 -59.12
C SER A 638 -17.42 49.72 -59.63
N ASP A 639 -17.96 49.95 -60.82
CA ASP A 639 -18.23 51.29 -61.37
C ASP A 639 -19.64 51.81 -61.00
N GLY A 640 -20.33 51.13 -60.07
CA GLY A 640 -21.72 51.39 -59.70
C GLY A 640 -22.76 50.77 -60.63
N SER A 641 -22.34 50.04 -61.68
CA SER A 641 -23.24 49.27 -62.53
C SER A 641 -23.58 47.89 -61.94
N ALA A 642 -24.46 47.15 -62.62
CA ALA A 642 -24.78 45.75 -62.31
C ALA A 642 -23.57 44.79 -62.41
N CYS A 643 -22.40 45.27 -62.85
CA CYS A 643 -21.18 44.47 -63.00
C CYS A 643 -20.31 44.38 -61.73
N GLY A 644 -20.71 45.02 -60.63
CA GLY A 644 -19.96 44.98 -59.37
C GLY A 644 -19.72 43.56 -58.86
N GLY A 645 -18.52 43.29 -58.34
CA GLY A 645 -18.17 41.97 -57.82
C GLY A 645 -18.76 41.68 -56.44
N THR A 646 -18.93 40.40 -56.10
CA THR A 646 -19.30 39.94 -54.74
C THR A 646 -18.54 38.67 -54.38
N CYS A 647 -18.40 38.39 -53.09
CA CYS A 647 -18.02 37.06 -52.61
C CYS A 647 -19.26 36.16 -52.67
N ASN A 648 -19.20 35.05 -53.40
CA ASN A 648 -20.34 34.15 -53.62
C ASN A 648 -19.99 32.67 -53.38
N GLY A 649 -18.95 32.43 -52.58
CA GLY A 649 -18.41 31.10 -52.30
C GLY A 649 -17.59 30.46 -53.42
N SER A 650 -17.49 31.04 -54.62
CA SER A 650 -16.76 30.41 -55.74
C SER A 650 -15.25 30.54 -55.66
N SER A 651 -14.73 31.51 -54.89
CA SER A 651 -13.30 31.74 -54.72
C SER A 651 -13.01 32.34 -53.35
N ALA A 652 -11.95 31.83 -52.70
CA ALA A 652 -11.44 32.37 -51.44
C ALA A 652 -10.66 33.69 -51.64
N VAL A 653 -9.97 33.81 -52.78
CA VAL A 653 -8.92 34.82 -52.97
C VAL A 653 -9.39 36.06 -53.72
N ALA A 654 -10.51 35.99 -54.45
CA ALA A 654 -11.00 37.08 -55.28
C ALA A 654 -12.53 37.10 -55.33
N CYS A 655 -13.10 38.29 -55.49
CA CYS A 655 -14.53 38.44 -55.79
C CYS A 655 -14.90 37.78 -57.13
N ALA A 656 -16.13 37.29 -57.22
CA ALA A 656 -16.73 36.86 -58.46
C ALA A 656 -17.38 38.05 -59.17
N TYR A 657 -17.13 38.19 -60.46
CA TYR A 657 -17.68 39.26 -61.29
C TYR A 657 -18.67 38.70 -62.33
N PRO A 658 -19.83 39.33 -62.53
CA PRO A 658 -20.75 38.96 -63.59
C PRO A 658 -20.10 39.08 -64.98
N GLY A 659 -20.27 38.05 -65.82
CA GLY A 659 -19.78 38.03 -67.20
C GLY A 659 -20.76 38.62 -68.22
N VAL A 660 -20.47 38.41 -69.50
CA VAL A 660 -21.19 39.02 -70.64
C VAL A 660 -22.69 38.73 -70.70
N SER A 661 -23.18 37.71 -70.00
CA SER A 661 -24.60 37.38 -69.87
C SER A 661 -25.40 38.39 -69.03
N THR A 662 -24.72 39.23 -68.25
CA THR A 662 -25.34 40.27 -67.43
C THR A 662 -25.32 41.59 -68.18
N GLN A 663 -26.48 42.07 -68.63
CA GLN A 663 -26.59 43.31 -69.38
C GLN A 663 -26.33 44.52 -68.47
N CYS A 664 -25.38 45.38 -68.86
CA CYS A 664 -25.03 46.58 -68.10
C CYS A 664 -25.43 47.89 -68.81
N ARG A 665 -25.70 47.84 -70.12
CA ARG A 665 -26.24 48.96 -70.90
C ARG A 665 -27.13 48.48 -72.06
N ALA A 666 -28.25 49.16 -72.27
CA ALA A 666 -29.18 48.90 -73.39
C ALA A 666 -28.83 49.70 -74.66
N ALA A 667 -29.36 49.31 -75.82
CA ALA A 667 -29.19 50.04 -77.09
C ALA A 667 -30.21 51.19 -77.23
N SER A 668 -29.83 52.27 -77.94
CA SER A 668 -30.71 53.44 -78.17
C SER A 668 -30.28 54.27 -79.39
N CYS A 669 -31.19 54.88 -80.15
CA CYS A 669 -30.87 55.83 -81.23
C CYS A 669 -31.58 57.16 -81.01
N SER A 670 -30.84 58.26 -80.97
CA SER A 670 -31.39 59.62 -80.90
C SER A 670 -30.51 60.58 -81.68
N SER A 671 -31.13 61.61 -82.28
CA SER A 671 -30.41 62.69 -82.98
C SER A 671 -29.46 62.21 -84.08
N GLY A 672 -29.81 61.11 -84.78
CA GLY A 672 -28.99 60.54 -85.86
C GLY A 672 -27.77 59.75 -85.38
N VAL A 673 -27.70 59.37 -84.10
CA VAL A 673 -26.62 58.56 -83.53
C VAL A 673 -27.20 57.38 -82.74
N GLU A 674 -26.82 56.17 -83.12
CA GLU A 674 -27.09 54.91 -82.44
C GLU A 674 -26.04 54.63 -81.36
N THR A 675 -26.46 54.08 -80.22
CA THR A 675 -25.64 53.62 -79.10
C THR A 675 -25.84 52.11 -78.92
N VAL A 676 -24.74 51.35 -78.89
CA VAL A 676 -24.76 49.89 -78.87
C VAL A 676 -24.91 49.36 -77.43
N ALA A 677 -25.75 48.31 -77.26
CA ALA A 677 -25.91 47.60 -75.98
C ALA A 677 -24.61 46.93 -75.51
N ALA A 678 -24.41 46.80 -74.21
CA ALA A 678 -23.24 46.14 -73.62
C ALA A 678 -23.59 45.24 -72.43
N GLY A 679 -22.88 44.11 -72.33
CA GLY A 679 -22.85 43.23 -71.16
C GLY A 679 -21.58 43.41 -70.33
N CYS A 680 -21.57 42.91 -69.10
CA CYS A 680 -20.44 43.03 -68.18
C CYS A 680 -19.16 42.35 -68.71
N ALA A 681 -18.01 42.99 -68.51
CA ALA A 681 -16.72 42.49 -68.99
C ALA A 681 -16.06 41.46 -68.04
N GLY A 682 -16.70 41.10 -66.92
CA GLY A 682 -16.10 40.22 -65.90
C GLY A 682 -15.03 40.87 -65.03
N THR A 683 -14.89 42.20 -65.07
CA THR A 683 -13.84 42.96 -64.37
C THR A 683 -14.37 44.01 -63.38
N GLY A 684 -15.68 44.01 -63.09
CA GLY A 684 -16.29 45.01 -62.21
C GLY A 684 -16.84 46.24 -62.92
N SER A 685 -16.70 46.35 -64.25
CA SER A 685 -17.11 47.53 -65.01
C SER A 685 -17.88 47.18 -66.29
N CYS A 686 -18.78 48.09 -66.68
CA CYS A 686 -19.46 48.05 -67.96
C CYS A 686 -18.53 48.59 -69.07
N PRO A 687 -18.41 47.93 -70.25
CA PRO A 687 -17.58 48.41 -71.35
C PRO A 687 -17.90 49.85 -71.76
N ALA A 688 -16.90 50.59 -72.25
CA ALA A 688 -17.04 51.99 -72.68
C ALA A 688 -18.17 52.19 -73.72
N LEU A 689 -18.72 53.40 -73.76
CA LEU A 689 -19.80 53.78 -74.68
C LEU A 689 -19.35 53.62 -76.15
N ALA A 690 -20.15 52.95 -76.97
CA ALA A 690 -19.91 52.79 -78.40
C ALA A 690 -21.09 53.37 -79.20
N THR A 691 -20.81 54.29 -80.14
CA THR A 691 -21.82 55.00 -80.95
C THR A 691 -21.56 54.91 -82.47
N GLN A 692 -22.62 55.02 -83.28
CA GLN A 692 -22.60 54.98 -84.75
C GLN A 692 -23.54 56.06 -85.36
N SER A 693 -23.15 56.74 -86.43
CA SER A 693 -23.95 57.79 -87.11
C SER A 693 -24.88 57.23 -88.20
N CYS A 694 -26.10 57.75 -88.32
CA CYS A 694 -27.13 57.31 -89.26
C CYS A 694 -27.01 57.88 -90.69
N GLY A 695 -26.07 58.79 -90.95
CA GLY A 695 -25.83 59.34 -92.29
C GLY A 695 -27.03 60.08 -92.88
N ALA A 696 -27.46 59.70 -94.09
CA ALA A 696 -28.58 60.32 -94.81
C ALA A 696 -29.97 59.89 -94.29
N TYR A 697 -30.03 58.98 -93.31
CA TYR A 697 -31.26 58.41 -92.77
C TYR A 697 -31.53 58.90 -91.34
N ALA A 698 -32.81 59.02 -90.97
CA ALA A 698 -33.21 59.34 -89.60
C ALA A 698 -33.06 58.14 -88.64
N CYS A 699 -32.98 58.39 -87.33
CA CYS A 699 -33.04 57.33 -86.32
C CYS A 699 -34.40 56.59 -86.36
N GLY A 700 -34.36 55.27 -86.21
CA GLY A 700 -35.49 54.44 -85.80
C GLY A 700 -35.64 54.39 -84.28
N ALA A 701 -36.40 53.41 -83.75
CA ALA A 701 -36.71 53.34 -82.32
C ALA A 701 -35.48 53.08 -81.42
N VAL A 702 -34.54 52.25 -81.87
CA VAL A 702 -33.30 51.92 -81.14
C VAL A 702 -32.06 51.82 -82.03
N ALA A 703 -32.20 51.96 -83.35
CA ALA A 703 -31.11 51.86 -84.35
C ALA A 703 -31.36 52.77 -85.57
N CYS A 704 -30.35 53.04 -86.39
CA CYS A 704 -30.47 53.85 -87.61
C CYS A 704 -31.38 53.21 -88.68
N LYS A 705 -32.21 54.01 -89.38
CA LYS A 705 -32.93 53.53 -90.57
C LYS A 705 -31.96 53.36 -91.74
N THR A 706 -32.32 52.53 -92.72
CA THR A 706 -31.48 52.21 -93.88
C THR A 706 -32.20 52.35 -95.22
N THR A 707 -33.49 52.71 -95.22
CA THR A 707 -34.36 52.96 -96.39
C THR A 707 -35.38 54.05 -96.04
N CYS A 708 -35.98 54.72 -97.03
CA CYS A 708 -37.07 55.70 -96.80
C CYS A 708 -38.37 55.31 -97.49
N ALA A 709 -39.50 55.65 -96.87
CA ALA A 709 -40.82 55.56 -97.48
C ALA A 709 -41.44 56.95 -97.72
N ALA A 710 -40.99 57.95 -96.97
CA ALA A 710 -41.33 59.36 -97.17
C ALA A 710 -40.13 60.25 -96.80
N ASP A 711 -40.16 61.53 -97.21
CA ASP A 711 -39.10 62.50 -96.92
C ASP A 711 -38.76 62.61 -95.42
N GLY A 712 -39.73 62.35 -94.53
CA GLY A 712 -39.53 62.35 -93.08
C GLY A 712 -38.65 61.21 -92.54
N ASP A 713 -38.37 60.18 -93.36
CA ASP A 713 -37.41 59.12 -93.04
C ASP A 713 -35.96 59.51 -93.37
N CYS A 714 -35.79 60.63 -94.09
CA CYS A 714 -34.51 61.15 -94.51
C CYS A 714 -34.00 62.25 -93.58
N ALA A 715 -32.68 62.34 -93.47
CA ALA A 715 -32.04 63.47 -92.82
C ALA A 715 -32.36 64.76 -93.59
N SER A 716 -32.54 65.87 -92.85
CA SER A 716 -32.86 67.20 -93.40
C SER A 716 -31.95 67.58 -94.58
N GLY A 717 -32.55 68.10 -95.66
CA GLY A 717 -31.85 68.43 -96.92
C GLY A 717 -31.96 67.36 -98.01
N ASN A 718 -32.49 66.19 -97.68
CA ASN A 718 -32.76 65.10 -98.62
C ASN A 718 -34.27 64.89 -98.79
N TYR A 719 -34.67 64.30 -99.91
CA TYR A 719 -36.02 63.79 -100.17
C TYR A 719 -35.92 62.30 -100.51
N CYS A 720 -37.03 61.59 -100.37
CA CYS A 720 -37.11 60.18 -100.72
C CYS A 720 -37.39 60.07 -102.22
N ASP A 721 -36.43 59.56 -102.98
CA ASP A 721 -36.64 59.35 -104.40
C ASP A 721 -37.48 58.09 -104.68
N SER A 722 -37.86 57.90 -105.93
CA SER A 722 -38.61 56.72 -106.38
C SER A 722 -37.88 55.37 -106.16
N SER A 723 -36.59 55.38 -105.80
CA SER A 723 -35.80 54.19 -105.47
C SER A 723 -35.78 53.85 -103.97
N HIS A 724 -36.54 54.59 -103.14
CA HIS A 724 -36.58 54.46 -101.67
C HIS A 724 -35.25 54.82 -101.00
N ALA A 725 -34.46 55.68 -101.66
CA ALA A 725 -33.21 56.21 -101.14
C ALA A 725 -33.38 57.70 -100.77
N CYS A 726 -32.76 58.09 -99.66
CA CYS A 726 -32.68 59.49 -99.26
C CYS A 726 -31.60 60.18 -100.09
N VAL A 727 -32.02 61.06 -101.01
CA VAL A 727 -31.13 61.80 -101.92
C VAL A 727 -31.31 63.31 -101.79
N ALA A 728 -30.31 64.10 -102.16
CA ALA A 728 -30.34 65.55 -101.98
C ALA A 728 -31.39 66.25 -102.87
N LYS A 729 -32.07 67.28 -102.33
CA LYS A 729 -33.00 68.12 -103.11
C LYS A 729 -32.29 68.88 -104.25
N LYS A 730 -32.97 69.08 -105.38
CA LYS A 730 -32.46 69.67 -106.63
C LYS A 730 -32.39 71.20 -106.57
N ALA A 731 -31.43 71.80 -107.30
CA ALA A 731 -31.23 73.25 -107.34
C ALA A 731 -32.19 73.97 -108.32
N GLN A 732 -32.38 75.28 -108.14
CA GLN A 732 -33.13 76.14 -109.07
C GLN A 732 -32.58 76.02 -110.51
N THR A 733 -33.43 76.11 -111.54
CA THR A 733 -33.18 75.75 -112.97
C THR A 733 -33.13 74.27 -113.30
N SER A 734 -33.17 73.37 -112.30
CA SER A 734 -33.22 71.92 -112.57
C SER A 734 -34.62 71.50 -113.00
N ALA A 735 -34.69 70.51 -113.90
CA ALA A 735 -35.95 69.86 -114.24
C ALA A 735 -36.53 69.14 -113.01
N CYS A 736 -37.82 69.35 -112.75
CA CYS A 736 -38.53 68.80 -111.61
C CYS A 736 -39.82 68.11 -112.05
N GLY A 737 -40.16 67.03 -111.36
CA GLY A 737 -41.47 66.37 -111.47
C GLY A 737 -42.51 66.95 -110.50
N GLY A 738 -42.07 67.65 -109.44
CA GLY A 738 -42.91 68.37 -108.50
C GLY A 738 -42.12 69.15 -107.45
N ASP A 739 -42.82 69.97 -106.66
CA ASP A 739 -42.22 70.94 -105.73
C ASP A 739 -41.29 70.33 -104.68
N HIS A 740 -41.59 69.10 -104.21
CA HIS A 740 -40.81 68.42 -103.17
C HIS A 740 -39.37 68.07 -103.58
N GLU A 741 -39.12 68.00 -104.89
CA GLU A 741 -37.79 67.76 -105.46
C GLU A 741 -36.92 69.03 -105.42
N CYS A 742 -37.50 70.22 -105.32
CA CYS A 742 -36.78 71.49 -105.37
C CYS A 742 -36.29 71.90 -103.97
N ALA A 743 -35.02 72.33 -103.89
CA ALA A 743 -34.44 72.88 -102.67
C ALA A 743 -35.05 74.26 -102.34
N ALA A 744 -35.51 75.01 -103.34
CA ALA A 744 -36.22 76.28 -103.21
C ALA A 744 -37.12 76.54 -104.44
N GLY A 745 -38.29 77.16 -104.21
CA GLY A 745 -39.25 77.55 -105.26
C GLY A 745 -40.15 76.42 -105.77
N PRO A 746 -41.27 76.74 -106.45
CA PRO A 746 -42.18 75.75 -107.04
C PRO A 746 -41.65 75.23 -108.39
N CYS A 747 -42.09 74.04 -108.75
CA CYS A 747 -41.89 73.47 -110.08
C CYS A 747 -42.89 74.08 -111.06
N VAL A 748 -42.44 74.95 -111.97
CA VAL A 748 -43.30 75.68 -112.92
C VAL A 748 -42.76 75.51 -114.33
N ASP A 749 -43.65 75.22 -115.28
CA ASP A 749 -43.30 74.96 -116.68
C ASP A 749 -42.17 73.90 -116.85
N GLY A 750 -42.08 72.94 -115.91
CA GLY A 750 -41.13 71.82 -115.92
C GLY A 750 -39.78 72.05 -115.21
N PHE A 751 -39.56 73.22 -114.60
CA PHE A 751 -38.30 73.58 -113.95
C PHE A 751 -38.52 74.17 -112.55
N CYS A 752 -37.56 73.98 -111.64
CA CYS A 752 -37.58 74.62 -110.31
C CYS A 752 -37.43 76.13 -110.53
N CYS A 753 -38.55 76.86 -110.38
CA CYS A 753 -38.70 78.26 -110.73
C CYS A 753 -38.50 79.16 -109.51
N ASP A 754 -38.08 80.41 -109.72
CA ASP A 754 -37.94 81.41 -108.66
C ASP A 754 -39.27 81.73 -107.96
N ARG A 755 -40.39 81.66 -108.71
CA ARG A 755 -41.76 81.90 -108.22
C ARG A 755 -42.82 81.30 -109.17
N ALA A 756 -44.10 81.36 -108.77
CA ALA A 756 -45.21 80.97 -109.63
C ALA A 756 -45.50 82.02 -110.73
N CYS A 757 -45.51 81.63 -112.01
CA CYS A 757 -45.83 82.49 -113.15
C CYS A 757 -47.35 82.68 -113.37
N GLY A 758 -47.88 83.86 -113.02
CA GLY A 758 -49.33 84.10 -112.96
C GLY A 758 -49.93 84.97 -114.06
N GLY A 759 -49.13 85.73 -114.83
CA GLY A 759 -49.63 86.66 -115.86
C GLY A 759 -50.07 85.98 -117.16
N GLN A 760 -51.00 86.56 -117.92
CA GLN A 760 -51.47 85.96 -119.18
C GLN A 760 -50.35 85.79 -120.23
N CYS A 761 -49.31 86.64 -120.18
CA CYS A 761 -48.17 86.62 -121.07
C CYS A 761 -46.84 86.33 -120.32
N GLU A 762 -46.80 85.39 -119.35
CA GLU A 762 -45.58 84.97 -118.63
C GLU A 762 -45.16 83.52 -118.92
N ALA A 763 -43.92 83.12 -118.63
CA ALA A 763 -43.48 81.71 -118.61
C ALA A 763 -42.14 81.54 -117.85
N CYS A 764 -41.87 80.34 -117.30
CA CYS A 764 -40.62 80.03 -116.59
C CYS A 764 -39.62 79.18 -117.40
N ASP A 765 -40.03 78.73 -118.58
CA ASP A 765 -39.23 78.00 -119.57
C ASP A 765 -38.78 78.89 -120.74
N VAL A 766 -38.89 80.22 -120.60
CA VAL A 766 -38.44 81.17 -121.64
C VAL A 766 -36.95 80.98 -121.91
N ALA A 767 -36.61 80.66 -123.16
CA ALA A 767 -35.23 80.45 -123.58
C ALA A 767 -34.35 81.68 -123.25
N GLY A 768 -33.28 81.47 -122.48
CA GLY A 768 -32.43 82.54 -121.95
C GLY A 768 -32.83 83.07 -120.57
N SER A 769 -33.93 82.60 -119.97
CA SER A 769 -34.39 82.94 -118.62
C SER A 769 -35.04 81.75 -117.89
N VAL A 770 -34.64 80.52 -118.22
CA VAL A 770 -35.16 79.28 -117.60
C VAL A 770 -34.93 79.30 -116.09
N GLY A 771 -35.99 79.05 -115.32
CA GLY A 771 -35.99 79.12 -113.85
C GLY A 771 -36.28 80.51 -113.28
N THR A 772 -36.57 81.51 -114.14
CA THR A 772 -37.00 82.86 -113.77
C THR A 772 -38.27 83.27 -114.53
N CYS A 773 -39.34 83.55 -113.81
CA CYS A 773 -40.62 83.90 -114.43
C CYS A 773 -40.60 85.24 -115.22
N SER A 774 -40.84 85.20 -116.54
CA SER A 774 -40.62 86.33 -117.47
C SER A 774 -41.73 86.53 -118.53
N ALA A 775 -41.88 87.74 -119.08
CA ALA A 775 -42.93 88.11 -120.06
C ALA A 775 -42.63 87.62 -121.50
N THR A 776 -43.67 87.28 -122.28
CA THR A 776 -43.56 86.68 -123.63
C THR A 776 -44.11 87.59 -124.75
N THR A 777 -43.51 87.55 -125.94
CA THR A 777 -43.98 88.30 -127.14
C THR A 777 -44.77 87.41 -128.09
N GLY A 778 -45.91 87.88 -128.62
CA GLY A 778 -46.75 87.14 -129.56
C GLY A 778 -48.08 86.68 -128.94
N ALA A 779 -48.42 85.40 -129.13
CA ALA A 779 -49.57 84.79 -128.45
C ALA A 779 -49.19 84.41 -127.00
N PRO A 780 -50.14 84.46 -126.05
CA PRO A 780 -49.98 83.94 -124.68
C PRO A 780 -49.36 82.53 -124.61
N HIS A 781 -48.45 82.27 -123.66
CA HIS A 781 -47.70 81.00 -123.56
C HIS A 781 -48.54 79.85 -123.00
N GLY A 782 -48.39 78.66 -123.60
CA GLY A 782 -49.04 77.44 -123.15
C GLY A 782 -50.57 77.49 -123.26
N THR A 783 -51.25 77.13 -122.17
CA THR A 783 -52.73 77.02 -122.11
C THR A 783 -53.43 78.31 -121.70
N ARG A 784 -52.73 79.45 -121.72
CA ARG A 784 -53.27 80.75 -121.28
C ARG A 784 -54.21 81.35 -122.35
N SER A 785 -55.17 82.18 -121.93
CA SER A 785 -56.28 82.69 -122.76
C SER A 785 -55.87 83.72 -123.82
N VAL A 786 -56.39 83.61 -125.05
CA VAL A 786 -56.03 84.43 -126.25
C VAL A 786 -56.66 85.84 -126.29
N CYS A 787 -56.07 86.78 -127.04
CA CYS A 787 -56.49 88.18 -127.19
C CYS A 787 -57.71 88.39 -128.16
N ALA A 788 -58.48 89.48 -128.02
CA ALA A 788 -59.70 89.77 -128.81
C ALA A 788 -59.45 90.51 -130.17
N SER A 789 -60.38 90.40 -131.15
CA SER A 789 -60.32 91.06 -132.49
C SER A 789 -61.65 90.93 -133.27
N ASP A 790 -62.13 91.96 -134.00
CA ASP A 790 -63.25 91.87 -134.96
C ASP A 790 -62.85 91.40 -136.37
N GLY A 791 -61.57 91.08 -136.57
CA GLY A 791 -61.03 90.69 -137.87
C GLY A 791 -60.60 91.86 -138.76
N THR A 792 -60.74 93.10 -138.29
CA THR A 792 -60.10 94.27 -138.89
C THR A 792 -58.69 94.50 -138.31
N VAL A 793 -58.04 95.58 -138.70
CA VAL A 793 -56.69 95.95 -138.23
C VAL A 793 -56.63 96.33 -136.74
N CYS A 794 -57.75 96.29 -136.00
CA CYS A 794 -57.85 96.73 -134.61
C CYS A 794 -57.64 95.61 -133.54
N GLY A 795 -57.31 94.36 -133.89
CA GLY A 795 -57.10 93.25 -132.93
C GLY A 795 -55.78 93.24 -132.10
N GLY A 796 -55.76 92.60 -130.91
CA GLY A 796 -54.65 92.70 -129.92
C GLY A 796 -53.62 91.54 -129.85
N ARG A 797 -52.44 91.76 -129.24
CA ARG A 797 -51.32 90.77 -129.07
C ARG A 797 -50.43 91.03 -127.83
N CYS A 798 -49.71 90.02 -127.29
CA CYS A 798 -48.68 90.23 -126.24
C CYS A 798 -47.45 90.91 -126.85
N ASP A 799 -46.96 91.98 -126.24
CA ASP A 799 -45.91 92.84 -126.79
C ASP A 799 -44.51 92.58 -126.20
N GLY A 800 -44.39 91.61 -125.29
CA GLY A 800 -43.12 91.28 -124.61
C GLY A 800 -42.75 92.22 -123.47
N VAL A 801 -43.59 93.20 -123.14
CA VAL A 801 -43.37 94.16 -122.05
C VAL A 801 -44.47 94.03 -121.01
N HIS A 802 -45.73 93.94 -121.43
CA HIS A 802 -46.87 93.80 -120.55
C HIS A 802 -47.16 92.32 -120.28
N SER A 803 -46.66 91.83 -119.13
CA SER A 803 -46.75 90.42 -118.75
C SER A 803 -48.16 89.96 -118.34
N ALA A 804 -49.02 90.91 -117.98
CA ALA A 804 -50.34 90.63 -117.43
C ALA A 804 -51.45 90.47 -118.49
N ALA A 805 -51.41 91.17 -119.63
CA ALA A 805 -52.48 91.20 -120.64
C ALA A 805 -52.02 91.68 -122.04
N CYS A 806 -52.82 91.43 -123.07
CA CYS A 806 -52.58 91.86 -124.45
C CYS A 806 -52.83 93.36 -124.71
N THR A 807 -52.20 93.92 -125.76
CA THR A 807 -52.27 95.34 -126.15
C THR A 807 -53.03 95.55 -127.49
N TYR A 808 -53.86 96.61 -127.62
CA TYR A 808 -54.76 96.89 -128.77
C TYR A 808 -54.50 98.27 -129.47
N PRO A 809 -54.68 98.41 -130.81
CA PRO A 809 -54.55 99.68 -131.54
C PRO A 809 -55.74 100.67 -131.34
N GLY A 810 -55.44 101.97 -131.22
CA GLY A 810 -56.43 103.03 -130.91
C GLY A 810 -56.84 103.95 -132.08
N ASN A 811 -57.56 105.04 -131.76
CA ASN A 811 -58.27 105.95 -132.69
C ASN A 811 -57.42 106.74 -133.71
N SER A 812 -56.08 106.63 -133.64
CA SER A 812 -55.17 107.17 -134.66
C SER A 812 -55.13 106.30 -135.92
N VAL A 813 -55.64 105.06 -135.86
CA VAL A 813 -55.72 104.14 -136.98
C VAL A 813 -57.07 104.35 -137.69
N SER A 814 -57.06 105.03 -138.85
CA SER A 814 -58.27 105.22 -139.67
C SER A 814 -58.74 103.89 -140.22
N CYS A 815 -60.03 103.61 -140.04
CA CYS A 815 -60.67 102.37 -140.48
C CYS A 815 -61.72 102.61 -141.58
N ARG A 816 -62.08 103.87 -141.91
CA ARG A 816 -62.96 104.26 -143.05
C ARG A 816 -62.80 105.75 -143.49
N ASN A 817 -62.94 106.10 -144.79
CA ASN A 817 -62.80 107.47 -145.36
C ASN A 817 -64.14 108.14 -145.82
N ALA A 818 -64.14 109.48 -146.06
CA ALA A 818 -65.33 110.29 -146.43
C ALA A 818 -65.57 110.47 -147.97
N SER A 819 -66.82 110.69 -148.43
CA SER A 819 -67.20 110.90 -149.86
C SER A 819 -68.55 111.65 -150.07
N CYS A 820 -68.81 112.35 -151.20
CA CYS A 820 -70.11 113.02 -151.52
C CYS A 820 -70.64 112.61 -152.91
N VAL A 821 -71.84 112.01 -152.98
CA VAL A 821 -72.48 111.55 -154.23
C VAL A 821 -73.98 111.86 -154.17
N GLY A 822 -74.56 112.36 -155.28
CA GLY A 822 -76.01 112.54 -155.41
C GLY A 822 -76.63 113.52 -154.42
N GLY A 823 -75.87 114.50 -153.94
CA GLY A 823 -76.31 115.46 -152.92
C GLY A 823 -76.30 114.92 -151.49
N THR A 824 -75.55 113.85 -151.19
CA THR A 824 -75.36 113.30 -149.84
C THR A 824 -73.88 112.97 -149.56
N ALA A 825 -73.34 113.38 -148.41
CA ALA A 825 -71.95 113.15 -147.96
C ALA A 825 -71.84 112.06 -146.87
N THR A 826 -70.93 111.09 -147.00
CA THR A 826 -70.59 110.04 -146.02
C THR A 826 -69.33 110.41 -145.23
N LEU A 827 -69.29 110.18 -143.91
CA LEU A 827 -68.15 110.54 -143.03
C LEU A 827 -67.13 109.40 -142.79
N ALA A 828 -65.88 109.79 -142.55
CA ALA A 828 -64.76 108.92 -142.15
C ALA A 828 -64.87 108.39 -140.69
N ALA A 829 -64.17 107.29 -140.34
CA ALA A 829 -64.09 106.70 -138.99
C ALA A 829 -62.74 106.00 -138.70
N SER A 830 -62.39 105.84 -137.41
CA SER A 830 -61.13 105.22 -136.89
C SER A 830 -61.39 104.18 -135.79
N CYS A 831 -60.44 103.26 -135.53
CA CYS A 831 -60.54 102.18 -134.52
C CYS A 831 -60.93 102.71 -133.12
N ASP A 832 -61.69 101.94 -132.35
CA ASP A 832 -62.21 102.36 -131.04
C ASP A 832 -61.27 102.11 -129.85
N GLY A 833 -60.17 101.36 -130.05
CA GLY A 833 -59.23 100.99 -128.99
C GLY A 833 -59.59 99.75 -128.20
N ALA A 834 -60.69 99.08 -128.53
CA ALA A 834 -61.17 97.85 -127.90
C ALA A 834 -61.19 96.64 -128.84
N GLY A 835 -60.92 96.86 -130.12
CA GLY A 835 -60.87 95.80 -131.12
C GLY A 835 -61.63 96.09 -132.41
N ASP A 836 -62.40 97.19 -132.50
CA ASP A 836 -63.47 97.35 -133.51
C ASP A 836 -63.46 98.72 -134.27
N CYS A 837 -64.13 98.78 -135.44
CA CYS A 837 -64.32 100.01 -136.24
C CYS A 837 -65.78 100.57 -136.23
N PRO A 838 -66.05 101.88 -135.94
CA PRO A 838 -67.40 102.45 -135.78
C PRO A 838 -68.31 102.46 -137.04
N ALA A 839 -69.65 102.50 -136.89
CA ALA A 839 -70.66 102.37 -137.98
C ALA A 839 -70.84 103.60 -138.93
N LEU A 840 -71.37 103.38 -140.15
CA LEU A 840 -71.49 104.35 -141.28
C LEU A 840 -72.43 105.56 -140.99
N GLN A 841 -72.11 106.76 -141.50
CA GLN A 841 -72.87 108.03 -141.29
C GLN A 841 -72.98 108.88 -142.57
N THR A 842 -74.15 109.49 -142.88
CA THR A 842 -74.41 110.30 -144.12
C THR A 842 -75.23 111.60 -143.92
N GLN A 843 -74.99 112.68 -144.72
CA GLN A 843 -75.60 114.03 -144.61
C GLN A 843 -76.03 114.65 -145.97
N THR A 844 -77.21 115.30 -146.07
CA THR A 844 -77.77 115.87 -147.33
C THR A 844 -77.29 117.30 -147.66
N CYS A 845 -77.16 117.66 -148.95
CA CYS A 845 -76.50 118.90 -149.41
C CYS A 845 -77.41 120.06 -149.89
N ALA A 846 -78.73 119.88 -150.10
CA ALA A 846 -79.61 120.95 -150.61
C ALA A 846 -79.64 122.22 -149.72
N PRO A 847 -79.70 123.45 -150.27
CA PRO A 847 -79.88 123.83 -151.69
C PRO A 847 -78.59 123.82 -152.52
N PHE A 848 -77.46 123.40 -151.95
CA PHE A 848 -76.16 123.36 -152.61
C PHE A 848 -75.89 122.01 -153.29
N SER A 849 -75.11 122.01 -154.38
CA SER A 849 -74.58 120.80 -155.01
C SER A 849 -73.24 120.41 -154.38
N CYS A 850 -72.91 119.10 -154.33
CA CYS A 850 -71.59 118.64 -153.91
C CYS A 850 -70.49 119.41 -154.68
N GLY A 851 -69.62 120.12 -153.96
CA GLY A 851 -68.39 120.69 -154.53
C GLY A 851 -67.31 119.62 -154.68
N PRO A 852 -66.21 119.90 -155.41
CA PRO A 852 -65.09 118.98 -155.47
C PRO A 852 -64.51 118.74 -154.07
N ALA A 853 -64.30 117.46 -153.78
CA ALA A 853 -63.49 116.97 -152.68
C ALA A 853 -62.00 117.03 -153.04
#